data_AF-A0A951C7Z2-F1
#
_entry.id   AF-A0A951C7Z2-F1
#
_cell.length_a   1.000
_cell.length_b   1.000
_cell.length_c   1.000
_cell.angle_alpha   90.00
_cell.angle_beta   90.00
_cell.angle_gamma   90.00
#
_symmetry.space_group_name_H-M   'P 1'
#
loop_
_entity.id
_entity.type
_entity.pdbx_description
1 polymer ?
#
loop_
_entity_poly.entity_id
_entity_poly.type
_entity_poly.pdbx_seq_one_letter_code
_entity_poly.pdbx_strand_id
1 'polypeptide(L)'
;ANNYFSNLQGQPISYANRNQFGGRVGGPIKKNKAFFFFLSDDQRYLTKVNDVALVLTAPARQGTFRYLTTGGPGGTARNNGNAFSATPSVDLNGNVLTSAGGQPLSLNSVNLFAAGGPNFSAIDPVWVGPQYINKYMPLPNNYTVGDGLNTAGYQWQIPENGVDGATGQSPNTNRNNWTAKLDYQINDKQKVNFVITREHDWGVTGQTGISDYPTGYSGDVQRYPNFYTAAWDWIITPNILNEFRFGHKTDTWQGTSAFDLGCCFNGSQENSGLAASAAAARASYPQLNNYFLYVQPGSLGSNLGTGATSPTVGAGNLGYYADMNVSSPRQTISPFWQFADTFSLIHGKHSFQFGFEIDRTNSQSANSGGIQTTRPTVNLGIGSVAPPITTSTFPGIGAINVAGAQALLANLAGSVANIQEQYWVNSPTQTAFTNYLTDFLFYRNNHANAWSAFAKDSWKVTRDITVNLGLRYDFFGVPYEDQGLFGRPVGGEGGLFGISGTSFANAMWDPYANSGALTNIQFVGPNSPNPGQQVYNNYWKDLGPTVGVAWNLPWFKKSTVFRAGYGINYIGNVDFLTLNTNLGNSPGQTLNTTYTPSGYLSLATIGSAGVVPVATNGAQPFAPVPLTNRSSNLYGYATNLRTPYIQSFNVTVQREITSSVTVDVNWIGNKGSELYTNQPLNDANIFENGFLNAFNVTRAGGNAPLFDQMLNGIT
;
A
#
# COMPACT_ATOMS: atom_id res chain seq x y z
N ALA A 1 -20.71 -9.21 -21.57
CA ALA A 1 -20.28 -10.26 -22.51
C ALA A 1 -19.12 -11.01 -21.88
N ASN A 2 -19.00 -12.31 -22.11
CA ASN A 2 -17.86 -13.08 -21.62
C ASN A 2 -16.64 -12.84 -22.52
N ASN A 3 -15.43 -12.86 -21.96
CA ASN A 3 -14.21 -12.80 -22.77
C ASN A 3 -13.89 -14.19 -23.37
N TYR A 4 -13.01 -14.24 -24.37
CA TYR A 4 -12.64 -15.49 -25.07
C TYR A 4 -12.13 -16.59 -24.12
N PHE A 5 -11.27 -16.23 -23.17
CA PHE A 5 -10.66 -17.18 -22.23
C PHE A 5 -11.69 -17.75 -21.24
N SER A 6 -12.61 -16.92 -20.76
CA SER A 6 -13.72 -17.34 -19.92
C SER A 6 -14.67 -18.27 -20.67
N ASN A 7 -14.93 -18.04 -21.96
CA ASN A 7 -15.71 -18.98 -22.79
C ASN A 7 -14.98 -20.32 -23.00
N LEU A 8 -13.67 -20.29 -23.28
CA LEU A 8 -12.84 -21.48 -23.45
C LEU A 8 -12.88 -22.38 -22.20
N GLN A 9 -12.98 -21.77 -21.02
CA GLN A 9 -13.05 -22.47 -19.73
C GLN A 9 -14.49 -22.76 -19.27
N GLY A 10 -15.52 -22.52 -20.10
CA GLY A 10 -16.92 -22.75 -19.73
C GLY A 10 -17.45 -21.85 -18.60
N GLN A 11 -16.84 -20.68 -18.40
CA GLN A 11 -17.12 -19.83 -17.24
C GLN A 11 -18.41 -19.03 -17.39
N PRO A 12 -19.19 -18.89 -16.31
CA PRO A 12 -20.33 -17.98 -16.29
C PRO A 12 -19.88 -16.53 -16.48
N ILE A 13 -20.77 -15.72 -17.06
CA ILE A 13 -20.57 -14.28 -17.23
C ILE A 13 -20.42 -13.63 -15.86
N SER A 14 -19.40 -12.77 -15.69
CA SER A 14 -19.21 -11.98 -14.47
C SER A 14 -20.45 -11.14 -14.17
N TYR A 15 -20.85 -11.12 -12.90
CA TYR A 15 -22.01 -10.38 -12.42
C TYR A 15 -21.55 -9.14 -11.67
N ALA A 16 -22.09 -7.98 -12.01
CA ALA A 16 -21.94 -6.76 -11.22
C ALA A 16 -23.29 -6.05 -11.17
N ASN A 17 -23.72 -5.68 -9.97
CA ASN A 17 -24.97 -4.95 -9.75
C ASN A 17 -24.70 -3.78 -8.80
N ARG A 18 -25.11 -2.60 -9.24
CA ARG A 18 -25.01 -1.36 -8.47
C ARG A 18 -26.40 -0.77 -8.33
N ASN A 19 -26.90 -0.76 -7.11
CA ASN A 19 -28.16 -0.12 -6.76
C ASN A 19 -27.83 1.22 -6.10
N GLN A 20 -28.30 2.31 -6.69
CA GLN A 20 -28.16 3.65 -6.14
C GLN A 20 -29.55 4.17 -5.81
N PHE A 21 -29.70 4.71 -4.62
CA PHE A 21 -30.96 5.26 -4.14
C PHE A 21 -30.67 6.54 -3.39
N GLY A 22 -31.60 7.49 -3.50
CA GLY A 22 -31.40 8.80 -2.91
C GLY A 22 -32.68 9.60 -2.91
N GLY A 23 -32.66 10.64 -2.10
CA GLY A 23 -33.80 11.53 -1.91
C GLY A 23 -33.32 12.89 -1.48
N ARG A 24 -34.05 13.92 -1.89
CA ARG A 24 -33.78 15.29 -1.45
C ARG A 24 -35.07 15.95 -0.98
N VAL A 25 -34.95 16.73 0.08
CA VAL A 25 -36.03 17.58 0.58
C VAL A 25 -35.43 18.91 0.97
N GLY A 26 -36.13 19.99 0.67
CA GLY A 26 -35.68 21.32 1.06
C GLY A 26 -36.82 22.32 0.96
N GLY A 27 -36.67 23.42 1.67
CA GLY A 27 -37.70 24.44 1.72
C GLY A 27 -37.42 25.52 2.76
N PRO A 28 -38.31 26.52 2.85
CA PRO A 28 -38.21 27.57 3.86
C PRO A 28 -38.60 27.03 5.25
N ILE A 29 -37.74 27.25 6.26
CA ILE A 29 -38.13 27.19 7.68
C ILE A 29 -38.86 28.48 8.06
N LYS A 30 -38.31 29.62 7.58
CA LYS A 30 -38.89 30.96 7.71
C LYS A 30 -38.82 31.65 6.37
N LYS A 31 -39.97 32.02 5.81
CA LYS A 31 -40.07 32.65 4.48
C LYS A 31 -39.07 33.80 4.35
N ASN A 32 -38.27 33.76 3.28
CA ASN A 32 -37.23 34.76 2.95
C ASN A 32 -36.11 34.94 4.00
N LYS A 33 -35.99 34.05 4.99
CA LYS A 33 -35.01 34.20 6.08
C LYS A 33 -34.21 32.93 6.38
N ALA A 34 -34.85 31.77 6.40
CA ALA A 34 -34.19 30.52 6.76
C ALA A 34 -34.63 29.41 5.81
N PHE A 35 -33.67 28.72 5.20
CA PHE A 35 -33.91 27.63 4.26
C PHE A 35 -33.09 26.41 4.68
N PHE A 36 -33.69 25.23 4.58
CA PHE A 36 -32.98 23.97 4.79
C PHE A 36 -32.96 23.17 3.50
N PHE A 37 -31.91 22.36 3.36
CA PHE A 37 -31.80 21.36 2.32
C PHE A 37 -31.22 20.10 2.96
N PHE A 38 -31.79 18.96 2.61
CA PHE A 38 -31.31 17.64 3.00
C PHE A 38 -31.26 16.77 1.75
N LEU A 39 -30.15 16.05 1.60
CA LEU A 39 -29.89 15.10 0.52
C LEU A 39 -29.37 13.80 1.15
N SER A 40 -29.89 12.67 0.72
CA SER A 40 -29.32 11.34 0.99
C SER A 40 -28.98 10.68 -0.33
N ASP A 41 -27.83 10.03 -0.40
CA ASP A 41 -27.35 9.22 -1.52
C ASP A 41 -26.68 7.96 -0.97
N ASP A 42 -27.26 6.81 -1.28
CA ASP A 42 -26.80 5.53 -0.80
C ASP A 42 -26.53 4.60 -1.99
N GLN A 43 -25.54 3.73 -1.82
CA GLN A 43 -25.12 2.78 -2.83
C GLN A 43 -24.98 1.38 -2.23
N ARG A 44 -25.48 0.38 -2.96
CA ARG A 44 -25.17 -1.04 -2.71
C ARG A 44 -24.54 -1.65 -3.95
N TYR A 45 -23.35 -2.20 -3.80
CA TYR A 45 -22.59 -2.81 -4.89
C TYR A 45 -22.34 -4.28 -4.59
N LEU A 46 -22.69 -5.16 -5.52
CA LEU A 46 -22.44 -6.59 -5.42
C LEU A 46 -21.81 -7.06 -6.72
N THR A 47 -20.65 -7.71 -6.64
CA THR A 47 -20.02 -8.35 -7.79
C THR A 47 -19.72 -9.81 -7.52
N LYS A 48 -19.51 -10.58 -8.58
CA LYS A 48 -19.01 -11.96 -8.54
C LYS A 48 -17.76 -12.07 -9.39
N VAL A 49 -16.64 -12.37 -8.74
CA VAL A 49 -15.33 -12.53 -9.39
C VAL A 49 -15.02 -14.01 -9.52
N ASN A 50 -14.60 -14.45 -10.71
CA ASN A 50 -14.10 -15.81 -10.90
C ASN A 50 -12.68 -15.87 -10.34
N ASP A 51 -12.44 -16.75 -9.38
CA ASP A 51 -11.10 -17.00 -8.84
C ASP A 51 -10.75 -18.49 -8.94
N VAL A 52 -9.45 -18.79 -9.04
CA VAL A 52 -8.93 -20.16 -9.10
C VAL A 52 -7.86 -20.34 -8.04
N ALA A 53 -8.25 -21.00 -6.94
CA ALA A 53 -7.36 -21.33 -5.84
C ALA A 53 -6.63 -22.65 -6.09
N LEU A 54 -5.35 -22.75 -5.72
CA LEU A 54 -4.63 -24.03 -5.77
C LEU A 54 -5.05 -24.92 -4.60
N VAL A 55 -5.52 -26.14 -4.89
CA VAL A 55 -5.97 -27.13 -3.90
C VAL A 55 -5.29 -28.48 -4.10
N LEU A 56 -5.30 -29.30 -3.04
CA LEU A 56 -4.82 -30.68 -3.10
C LEU A 56 -5.87 -31.63 -3.70
N THR A 57 -5.42 -32.48 -4.62
CA THR A 57 -6.21 -33.62 -5.11
C THR A 57 -6.49 -34.63 -3.99
N ALA A 58 -7.53 -35.46 -4.15
CA ALA A 58 -7.91 -36.44 -3.13
C ALA A 58 -6.74 -37.38 -2.70
N PRO A 59 -5.92 -37.94 -3.61
CA PRO A 59 -4.76 -38.74 -3.21
C PRO A 59 -3.70 -37.94 -2.46
N ALA A 60 -3.41 -36.70 -2.90
CA ALA A 60 -2.41 -35.86 -2.25
C ALA A 60 -2.78 -35.51 -0.80
N ARG A 61 -4.08 -35.30 -0.51
CA ARG A 61 -4.57 -35.09 0.86
C ARG A 61 -4.29 -36.26 1.81
N GLN A 62 -4.17 -37.47 1.26
CA GLN A 62 -3.86 -38.69 1.99
C GLN A 62 -2.35 -39.00 2.01
N GLY A 63 -1.51 -38.04 1.58
CA GLY A 63 -0.07 -38.23 1.44
C GLY A 63 0.32 -39.11 0.26
N THR A 64 -0.57 -39.37 -0.70
CA THR A 64 -0.23 -40.10 -1.92
C THR A 64 0.23 -39.13 -3.00
N PHE A 65 1.54 -39.10 -3.26
CA PHE A 65 2.14 -38.32 -4.33
C PHE A 65 2.16 -39.11 -5.64
N ARG A 66 1.77 -38.47 -6.73
CA ARG A 66 1.62 -39.08 -8.05
C ARG A 66 2.51 -38.39 -9.09
N TYR A 67 3.14 -39.16 -9.97
CA TYR A 67 3.94 -38.63 -11.07
C TYR A 67 3.93 -39.55 -12.28
N LEU A 68 4.19 -38.99 -13.46
CA LEU A 68 4.29 -39.75 -14.71
C LEU A 68 5.73 -40.09 -15.08
N THR A 69 5.93 -41.28 -15.65
CA THR A 69 7.15 -41.67 -16.36
C THR A 69 6.82 -42.07 -17.79
N THR A 70 7.81 -41.95 -18.68
CA THR A 70 7.71 -42.43 -20.07
C THR A 70 8.37 -43.80 -20.20
N GLY A 71 7.84 -44.66 -21.07
CA GLY A 71 8.44 -45.98 -21.36
C GLY A 71 8.18 -47.07 -20.31
N GLY A 72 7.31 -46.83 -19.31
CA GLY A 72 6.87 -47.83 -18.32
C GLY A 72 6.95 -47.34 -16.87
N PRO A 73 6.43 -48.12 -15.90
CA PRO A 73 6.61 -47.84 -14.47
C PRO A 73 8.09 -47.75 -14.11
N GLY A 74 8.50 -46.66 -13.45
CA GLY A 74 9.93 -46.40 -13.16
C GLY A 74 10.81 -46.02 -14.37
N GLY A 75 10.21 -45.77 -15.53
CA GLY A 75 10.88 -45.31 -16.75
C GLY A 75 11.42 -43.87 -16.66
N THR A 76 11.64 -43.22 -17.81
CA THR A 76 12.28 -41.89 -17.85
C THR A 76 11.40 -40.83 -17.18
N ALA A 77 12.05 -40.05 -16.31
CA ALA A 77 11.41 -39.00 -15.53
C ALA A 77 10.73 -37.94 -16.40
N ARG A 78 9.57 -37.49 -15.95
CA ARG A 78 8.80 -36.44 -16.60
C ARG A 78 8.21 -35.50 -15.54
N ASN A 79 8.25 -34.20 -15.82
CA ASN A 79 7.63 -33.21 -14.95
C ASN A 79 6.10 -33.32 -15.05
N ASN A 80 5.45 -33.22 -13.90
CA ASN A 80 4.00 -33.08 -13.89
C ASN A 80 3.59 -31.73 -14.48
N GLY A 81 2.39 -31.67 -15.05
CA GLY A 81 1.85 -30.43 -15.59
C GLY A 81 0.33 -30.45 -15.63
N ASN A 82 -0.28 -29.30 -15.39
CA ASN A 82 -1.70 -29.09 -15.66
C ASN A 82 -2.04 -29.24 -17.15
N ALA A 83 -3.33 -29.19 -17.49
CA ALA A 83 -3.85 -29.40 -18.83
C ALA A 83 -3.36 -28.38 -19.88
N PHE A 84 -2.83 -27.22 -19.46
CA PHE A 84 -2.26 -26.20 -20.35
C PHE A 84 -0.72 -26.21 -20.39
N SER A 85 -0.08 -27.07 -19.61
CA SER A 85 1.37 -27.23 -19.67
C SER A 85 1.82 -27.80 -21.02
N ALA A 86 3.04 -27.48 -21.44
CA ALA A 86 3.67 -28.11 -22.60
C ALA A 86 3.81 -29.64 -22.44
N THR A 87 3.87 -30.12 -21.20
CA THR A 87 3.89 -31.55 -20.86
C THR A 87 2.75 -31.91 -19.91
N PRO A 88 1.48 -31.93 -20.38
CA PRO A 88 0.32 -32.11 -19.50
C PRO A 88 0.24 -33.52 -18.92
N SER A 89 -0.05 -33.64 -17.63
CA SER A 89 -0.29 -34.92 -16.94
C SER A 89 -1.73 -35.39 -17.04
N VAL A 90 -2.66 -34.43 -17.19
CA VAL A 90 -4.10 -34.65 -17.24
C VAL A 90 -4.72 -33.87 -18.39
N ASP A 91 -5.91 -34.31 -18.83
CA ASP A 91 -6.77 -33.50 -19.69
C ASP A 91 -7.52 -32.41 -18.88
N LEU A 92 -8.35 -31.61 -19.56
CA LEU A 92 -9.16 -30.55 -18.93
C LEU A 92 -10.16 -31.07 -17.88
N ASN A 93 -10.53 -32.35 -17.95
CA ASN A 93 -11.44 -33.00 -17.00
C ASN A 93 -10.70 -33.66 -15.83
N GLY A 94 -9.36 -33.59 -15.80
CA GLY A 94 -8.53 -34.23 -14.78
C GLY A 94 -8.26 -35.71 -15.03
N ASN A 95 -8.59 -36.24 -16.21
CA ASN A 95 -8.24 -37.61 -16.55
C ASN A 95 -6.74 -37.72 -16.83
N VAL A 96 -6.07 -38.67 -16.19
CA VAL A 96 -4.63 -38.90 -16.39
C VAL A 96 -4.37 -39.34 -17.83
N LEU A 97 -3.44 -38.64 -18.49
CA LEU A 97 -3.06 -38.98 -19.85
C LEU A 97 -2.28 -40.30 -19.88
N THR A 98 -2.62 -41.16 -20.84
CA THR A 98 -1.97 -42.46 -21.05
C THR A 98 -0.90 -42.42 -22.14
N SER A 99 -0.85 -41.35 -22.94
CA SER A 99 0.19 -41.12 -23.95
C SER A 99 0.44 -39.63 -24.16
N ALA A 100 1.66 -39.26 -24.55
CA ALA A 100 2.01 -37.91 -25.02
C ALA A 100 3.10 -38.00 -26.09
N GLY A 101 2.94 -37.26 -27.20
CA GLY A 101 3.90 -37.30 -28.31
C GLY A 101 4.10 -38.71 -28.89
N GLY A 102 3.10 -39.58 -28.81
CA GLY A 102 3.16 -40.98 -29.25
C GLY A 102 3.85 -41.95 -28.28
N GLN A 103 4.35 -41.49 -27.13
CA GLN A 103 4.98 -42.35 -26.11
C GLN A 103 3.97 -42.74 -25.02
N PRO A 104 3.98 -43.99 -24.52
CA PRO A 104 3.13 -44.42 -23.42
C PRO A 104 3.57 -43.75 -22.10
N LEU A 105 2.58 -43.36 -21.30
CA LEU A 105 2.77 -42.77 -19.98
C LEU A 105 2.33 -43.75 -18.91
N SER A 106 3.14 -43.87 -17.86
CA SER A 106 2.84 -44.69 -16.69
C SER A 106 2.65 -43.82 -15.46
N LEU A 107 1.52 -43.99 -14.78
CA LEU A 107 1.23 -43.33 -13.51
C LEU A 107 1.90 -44.10 -12.38
N ASN A 108 2.76 -43.41 -11.64
CA ASN A 108 3.41 -43.92 -10.44
C ASN A 108 2.81 -43.18 -9.25
N SER A 109 2.58 -43.90 -8.15
CA SER A 109 2.03 -43.34 -6.90
C SER A 109 2.90 -43.74 -5.72
N VAL A 110 2.99 -42.86 -4.74
CA VAL A 110 3.92 -42.94 -3.62
C VAL A 110 3.21 -42.54 -2.35
N ASN A 111 3.34 -43.35 -1.29
CA ASN A 111 2.94 -42.93 0.05
C ASN A 111 4.08 -42.12 0.69
N LEU A 112 3.90 -40.80 0.78
CA LEU A 112 4.88 -39.88 1.35
C LEU A 112 5.09 -40.11 2.84
N PHE A 113 4.05 -40.46 3.60
CA PHE A 113 4.17 -40.72 5.04
C PHE A 113 4.99 -41.98 5.33
N ALA A 114 4.86 -43.01 4.49
CA ALA A 114 5.69 -44.22 4.60
C ALA A 114 7.17 -43.94 4.29
N ALA A 115 7.43 -43.02 3.36
CA ALA A 115 8.79 -42.64 2.97
C ALA A 115 9.38 -41.48 3.81
N GLY A 116 8.57 -40.81 4.61
CA GLY A 116 8.94 -39.60 5.35
C GLY A 116 9.80 -39.84 6.59
N GLY A 117 10.02 -41.10 6.98
CA GLY A 117 10.72 -41.43 8.22
C GLY A 117 9.95 -40.98 9.48
N PRO A 118 10.61 -40.97 10.65
CA PRO A 118 9.92 -40.76 11.94
C PRO A 118 9.34 -39.35 12.12
N ASN A 119 9.90 -38.33 11.45
CA ASN A 119 9.47 -36.95 11.61
C ASN A 119 8.23 -36.61 10.75
N PHE A 120 8.08 -37.28 9.60
CA PHE A 120 7.05 -36.98 8.60
C PHE A 120 6.12 -38.18 8.36
N SER A 121 5.84 -38.97 9.40
CA SER A 121 5.10 -40.23 9.27
C SER A 121 3.58 -40.11 9.27
N ALA A 122 3.05 -38.90 9.47
CA ALA A 122 1.61 -38.65 9.53
C ALA A 122 1.27 -37.22 9.14
N ILE A 123 0.01 -37.00 8.78
CA ILE A 123 -0.55 -35.66 8.60
C ILE A 123 -0.62 -34.94 9.95
N ASP A 124 -0.41 -33.63 9.96
CA ASP A 124 -0.54 -32.82 11.16
C ASP A 124 -1.96 -32.94 11.73
N PRO A 125 -2.08 -33.35 13.01
CA PRO A 125 -3.37 -33.57 13.64
C PRO A 125 -3.97 -32.29 14.22
N VAL A 126 -3.24 -31.17 14.25
CA VAL A 126 -3.69 -29.94 14.92
C VAL A 126 -4.53 -29.07 13.99
N TRP A 127 -4.02 -28.79 12.78
CA TRP A 127 -4.62 -27.79 11.90
C TRP A 127 -4.66 -28.21 10.44
N VAL A 128 -3.55 -28.69 9.87
CA VAL A 128 -3.44 -28.98 8.44
C VAL A 128 -4.47 -30.05 8.02
N GLY A 129 -4.54 -31.16 8.75
CA GLY A 129 -5.55 -32.20 8.51
C GLY A 129 -6.97 -31.74 8.82
N PRO A 130 -7.32 -31.49 10.09
CA PRO A 130 -8.72 -31.31 10.51
C PRO A 130 -9.35 -29.99 10.05
N GLN A 131 -8.61 -28.88 10.08
CA GLN A 131 -9.17 -27.56 9.77
C GLN A 131 -8.90 -27.22 8.31
N TYR A 132 -7.64 -27.17 7.90
CA TYR A 132 -7.26 -26.66 6.59
C TYR A 132 -7.75 -27.55 5.44
N ILE A 133 -7.42 -28.85 5.45
CA ILE A 133 -7.76 -29.78 4.36
C ILE A 133 -9.19 -30.32 4.46
N ASN A 134 -9.59 -30.85 5.62
CA ASN A 134 -10.84 -31.60 5.74
C ASN A 134 -12.08 -30.71 5.85
N LYS A 135 -11.96 -29.54 6.49
CA LYS A 135 -13.10 -28.65 6.74
C LYS A 135 -13.24 -27.55 5.69
N TYR A 136 -12.14 -26.95 5.24
CA TYR A 136 -12.20 -25.78 4.37
C TYR A 136 -11.76 -26.02 2.91
N MET A 137 -10.75 -26.85 2.65
CA MET A 137 -10.23 -27.04 1.29
C MET A 137 -11.16 -27.89 0.41
N PRO A 138 -11.72 -27.32 -0.68
CA PRO A 138 -12.56 -28.07 -1.62
C PRO A 138 -11.73 -28.92 -2.59
N LEU A 139 -12.32 -30.01 -3.11
CA LEU A 139 -11.66 -30.84 -4.12
C LEU A 139 -11.57 -30.09 -5.46
N PRO A 140 -10.51 -30.32 -6.26
CA PRO A 140 -10.33 -29.61 -7.52
C PRO A 140 -11.48 -29.85 -8.51
N ASN A 141 -11.84 -28.79 -9.22
CA ASN A 141 -12.79 -28.81 -10.33
C ASN A 141 -12.24 -28.11 -11.60
N ASN A 142 -10.99 -27.62 -11.54
CA ASN A 142 -10.29 -26.98 -12.64
C ASN A 142 -8.86 -27.55 -12.72
N TYR A 143 -8.46 -28.07 -13.88
CA TYR A 143 -7.15 -28.68 -14.09
C TYR A 143 -6.23 -27.85 -15.00
N THR A 144 -6.46 -26.53 -15.11
CA THR A 144 -5.62 -25.60 -15.90
C THR A 144 -4.49 -24.96 -15.10
N VAL A 145 -4.48 -25.14 -13.78
CA VAL A 145 -3.41 -24.70 -12.86
C VAL A 145 -2.93 -25.88 -12.01
N GLY A 146 -1.81 -25.70 -11.32
CA GLY A 146 -1.17 -26.78 -10.56
C GLY A 146 -0.42 -27.76 -11.45
N ASP A 147 -0.27 -29.00 -10.98
CA ASP A 147 0.43 -30.08 -11.68
C ASP A 147 -0.51 -31.15 -12.25
N GLY A 148 -1.83 -31.02 -11.97
CA GLY A 148 -2.89 -31.90 -12.42
C GLY A 148 -3.02 -33.22 -11.65
N LEU A 149 -2.00 -33.64 -10.90
CA LEU A 149 -1.95 -34.95 -10.23
C LEU A 149 -1.93 -34.87 -8.71
N ASN A 150 -1.23 -33.89 -8.15
CA ASN A 150 -1.10 -33.65 -6.72
C ASN A 150 -1.83 -32.37 -6.33
N THR A 151 -1.69 -31.33 -7.15
CA THR A 151 -2.36 -30.04 -7.04
C THR A 151 -3.17 -29.76 -8.29
N ALA A 152 -4.31 -29.10 -8.12
CA ALA A 152 -5.13 -28.59 -9.21
C ALA A 152 -5.92 -27.37 -8.72
N GLY A 153 -6.60 -26.69 -9.63
CA GLY A 153 -7.43 -25.53 -9.33
C GLY A 153 -8.78 -25.93 -8.73
N TYR A 154 -9.22 -25.14 -7.75
CA TYR A 154 -10.63 -25.01 -7.40
C TYR A 154 -11.13 -23.65 -7.86
N GLN A 155 -12.05 -23.68 -8.80
CA GLN A 155 -12.66 -22.51 -9.38
C GLN A 155 -14.08 -22.31 -8.86
N TRP A 156 -14.36 -21.08 -8.44
CA TRP A 156 -15.69 -20.65 -8.04
C TRP A 156 -15.85 -19.14 -8.22
N GLN A 157 -17.09 -18.67 -8.06
CA GLN A 157 -17.42 -17.25 -8.10
C GLN A 157 -17.47 -16.68 -6.69
N ILE A 158 -16.49 -15.85 -6.32
CA ILE A 158 -16.45 -15.15 -5.04
C ILE A 158 -17.46 -14.01 -5.06
N PRO A 159 -18.48 -14.00 -4.18
CA PRO A 159 -19.36 -12.85 -4.02
C PRO A 159 -18.66 -11.77 -3.19
N GLU A 160 -18.53 -10.58 -3.76
CA GLU A 160 -17.93 -9.43 -3.09
C GLU A 160 -18.99 -8.34 -2.87
N ASN A 161 -19.26 -8.04 -1.59
CA ASN A 161 -20.25 -7.05 -1.19
C ASN A 161 -19.58 -5.70 -0.87
N GLY A 162 -19.62 -4.79 -1.84
CA GLY A 162 -18.77 -3.61 -1.90
C GLY A 162 -17.32 -4.03 -2.20
N VAL A 163 -16.69 -3.36 -3.16
CA VAL A 163 -15.28 -3.62 -3.50
C VAL A 163 -14.49 -2.36 -3.28
N ASP A 164 -13.45 -2.44 -2.46
CA ASP A 164 -12.52 -1.35 -2.23
C ASP A 164 -11.11 -1.64 -2.76
N GLY A 165 -10.31 -0.59 -2.93
CA GLY A 165 -8.88 -0.68 -3.19
C GLY A 165 -8.10 -0.77 -1.89
N ALA A 166 -6.84 -1.18 -2.00
CA ALA A 166 -5.84 -1.19 -0.92
C ALA A 166 -5.81 0.12 -0.08
N THR A 167 -6.02 1.26 -0.73
CA THR A 167 -5.98 2.60 -0.12
C THR A 167 -7.37 3.25 -0.01
N GLY A 168 -8.45 2.47 -0.14
CA GLY A 168 -9.80 2.99 0.05
C GLY A 168 -10.27 3.94 -1.06
N GLN A 169 -9.90 3.68 -2.33
CA GLN A 169 -10.12 4.59 -3.46
C GLN A 169 -11.20 4.10 -4.44
N SER A 170 -11.87 2.99 -4.15
CA SER A 170 -12.81 2.42 -5.11
C SER A 170 -14.15 3.14 -5.11
N PRO A 171 -14.74 3.41 -6.29
CA PRO A 171 -16.12 3.88 -6.39
C PRO A 171 -17.16 2.74 -6.27
N ASN A 172 -16.70 1.49 -6.16
CA ASN A 172 -17.53 0.29 -6.11
C ASN A 172 -17.83 -0.18 -4.68
N THR A 173 -17.62 0.66 -3.67
CA THR A 173 -18.00 0.35 -2.28
C THR A 173 -19.51 0.40 -2.09
N ASN A 174 -19.97 -0.21 -1.00
CA ASN A 174 -21.24 0.19 -0.42
C ASN A 174 -21.06 1.54 0.25
N ARG A 175 -22.11 2.37 0.22
CA ARG A 175 -22.06 3.72 0.76
C ARG A 175 -23.39 4.11 1.37
N ASN A 176 -23.34 4.79 2.50
CA ASN A 176 -24.42 5.64 2.98
C ASN A 176 -23.89 7.06 3.09
N ASN A 177 -24.53 8.01 2.40
CA ASN A 177 -24.11 9.41 2.45
C ASN A 177 -25.34 10.31 2.64
N TRP A 178 -25.22 11.29 3.53
CA TRP A 178 -26.19 12.36 3.61
C TRP A 178 -25.52 13.72 3.82
N THR A 179 -26.17 14.74 3.29
CA THR A 179 -25.76 16.14 3.40
C THR A 179 -26.94 16.97 3.87
N ALA A 180 -26.73 17.77 4.92
CA ALA A 180 -27.67 18.77 5.36
C ALA A 180 -27.06 20.17 5.20
N LYS A 181 -27.88 21.12 4.76
CA LYS A 181 -27.50 22.52 4.60
C LYS A 181 -28.54 23.42 5.24
N LEU A 182 -28.08 24.46 5.91
CA LEU A 182 -28.88 25.56 6.45
C LEU A 182 -28.38 26.88 5.88
N ASP A 183 -29.25 27.63 5.24
CA ASP A 183 -29.01 29.03 4.85
C ASP A 183 -29.84 29.96 5.74
N TYR A 184 -29.20 30.96 6.34
CA TYR A 184 -29.86 31.94 7.21
C TYR A 184 -29.48 33.38 6.84
N GLN A 185 -30.47 34.17 6.43
CA GLN A 185 -30.35 35.59 6.19
C GLN A 185 -30.60 36.37 7.49
N ILE A 186 -29.54 36.82 8.16
CA ILE A 186 -29.62 37.59 9.41
C ILE A 186 -30.37 38.90 9.12
N ASN A 187 -29.90 39.67 8.15
CA ASN A 187 -30.48 40.93 7.66
C ASN A 187 -30.10 41.12 6.18
N ASP A 188 -30.46 42.23 5.54
CA ASP A 188 -30.24 42.45 4.11
C ASP A 188 -28.74 42.54 3.72
N LYS A 189 -27.85 42.64 4.70
CA LYS A 189 -26.40 42.74 4.53
C LYS A 189 -25.64 41.49 4.97
N GLN A 190 -26.26 40.57 5.70
CA GLN A 190 -25.57 39.44 6.32
C GLN A 190 -26.29 38.13 6.08
N LYS A 191 -25.53 37.14 5.63
CA LYS A 191 -25.99 35.78 5.39
C LYS A 191 -24.98 34.79 5.97
N VAL A 192 -25.49 33.76 6.64
CA VAL A 192 -24.69 32.63 7.10
C VAL A 192 -25.19 31.38 6.39
N ASN A 193 -24.27 30.53 5.95
CA ASN A 193 -24.57 29.19 5.50
C ASN A 193 -23.79 28.17 6.32
N PHE A 194 -24.39 27.00 6.52
CA PHE A 194 -23.77 25.86 7.18
C PHE A 194 -24.09 24.60 6.39
N VAL A 195 -23.08 23.77 6.12
CA VAL A 195 -23.22 22.48 5.45
C VAL A 195 -22.53 21.42 6.30
N ILE A 196 -23.19 20.28 6.45
CA ILE A 196 -22.63 19.08 7.04
C ILE A 196 -22.87 17.91 6.09
N THR A 197 -21.83 17.15 5.82
CA THR A 197 -21.89 15.88 5.08
C THR A 197 -21.31 14.79 5.95
N ARG A 198 -22.01 13.66 6.01
CA ARG A 198 -21.58 12.44 6.71
C ARG A 198 -21.70 11.29 5.74
N GLU A 199 -20.62 10.54 5.62
CA GLU A 199 -20.53 9.40 4.74
C GLU A 199 -20.00 8.19 5.52
N HIS A 200 -20.46 7.00 5.15
CA HIS A 200 -19.93 5.72 5.58
C HIS A 200 -19.83 4.80 4.37
N ASP A 201 -18.60 4.46 3.98
CA ASP A 201 -18.32 3.49 2.94
C ASP A 201 -17.79 2.20 3.53
N TRP A 202 -18.12 1.08 2.90
CA TRP A 202 -17.51 -0.20 3.24
C TRP A 202 -17.44 -1.14 2.04
N GLY A 203 -16.49 -2.07 2.09
CA GLY A 203 -16.33 -3.11 1.08
C GLY A 203 -15.22 -4.07 1.45
N VAL A 204 -15.03 -5.10 0.63
CA VAL A 204 -13.91 -6.04 0.72
C VAL A 204 -12.78 -5.61 -0.20
N THR A 205 -11.55 -6.00 0.12
CA THR A 205 -10.38 -5.80 -0.75
C THR A 205 -9.44 -6.97 -0.60
N GLY A 206 -8.72 -7.32 -1.67
CA GLY A 206 -7.69 -8.37 -1.61
C GLY A 206 -6.63 -8.08 -0.55
N GLN A 207 -6.33 -6.79 -0.29
CA GLN A 207 -5.36 -6.41 0.74
C GLN A 207 -5.86 -6.73 2.15
N THR A 208 -7.16 -6.79 2.44
CA THR A 208 -7.69 -7.16 3.77
C THR A 208 -7.95 -8.67 3.89
N GLY A 209 -7.55 -9.44 2.88
CA GLY A 209 -7.85 -10.85 2.77
C GLY A 209 -9.25 -11.10 2.23
N ILE A 210 -9.31 -11.81 1.11
CA ILE A 210 -10.54 -12.42 0.57
C ILE A 210 -10.29 -13.92 0.56
N SER A 211 -11.26 -14.70 1.02
CA SER A 211 -11.11 -16.15 1.05
C SER A 211 -11.02 -16.76 -0.34
N ASP A 212 -10.02 -17.62 -0.55
CA ASP A 212 -9.87 -18.44 -1.76
C ASP A 212 -10.89 -19.61 -1.79
N TYR A 213 -11.53 -19.95 -0.67
CA TYR A 213 -12.52 -21.05 -0.56
C TYR A 213 -13.95 -20.54 -0.23
N PRO A 214 -15.00 -21.27 -0.64
CA PRO A 214 -16.39 -20.83 -0.47
C PRO A 214 -16.86 -20.63 0.98
N THR A 215 -16.29 -21.38 1.93
CA THR A 215 -16.68 -21.36 3.35
C THR A 215 -15.71 -20.55 4.23
N GLY A 216 -14.85 -19.76 3.61
CA GLY A 216 -13.87 -18.97 4.32
C GLY A 216 -14.34 -17.58 4.73
N TYR A 217 -13.39 -16.77 5.16
CA TYR A 217 -13.62 -15.48 5.79
C TYR A 217 -12.92 -14.38 5.02
N SER A 218 -13.57 -13.22 4.91
CA SER A 218 -13.02 -12.02 4.27
C SER A 218 -12.88 -10.91 5.30
N GLY A 219 -11.84 -10.09 5.16
CA GLY A 219 -11.73 -8.83 5.87
C GLY A 219 -12.58 -7.73 5.24
N ASP A 220 -12.45 -6.52 5.76
CA ASP A 220 -13.16 -5.35 5.25
C ASP A 220 -12.33 -4.06 5.32
N VAL A 221 -12.75 -3.09 4.50
CA VAL A 221 -12.37 -1.69 4.62
C VAL A 221 -13.63 -0.90 4.96
N GLN A 222 -13.50 -0.01 5.93
CA GLN A 222 -14.52 0.94 6.33
C GLN A 222 -13.96 2.37 6.27
N ARG A 223 -14.75 3.31 5.77
CA ARG A 223 -14.40 4.72 5.70
C ARG A 223 -15.51 5.56 6.28
N TYR A 224 -15.15 6.59 7.04
CA TYR A 224 -16.10 7.51 7.65
C TYR A 224 -15.73 8.97 7.34
N PRO A 225 -15.88 9.43 6.07
CA PRO A 225 -15.65 10.84 5.75
C PRO A 225 -16.70 11.74 6.39
N ASN A 226 -16.24 12.80 7.04
CA ASN A 226 -17.10 13.82 7.65
C ASN A 226 -16.64 15.20 7.22
N PHE A 227 -17.57 16.03 6.76
CA PHE A 227 -17.29 17.37 6.26
C PHE A 227 -18.24 18.38 6.90
N TYR A 228 -17.69 19.50 7.37
CA TYR A 228 -18.43 20.61 7.95
C TYR A 228 -17.89 21.91 7.35
N THR A 229 -18.79 22.75 6.84
CA THR A 229 -18.42 24.10 6.42
C THR A 229 -19.39 25.11 6.95
N ALA A 230 -18.87 26.27 7.32
CA ALA A 230 -19.66 27.46 7.56
C ALA A 230 -19.11 28.59 6.70
N ALA A 231 -19.98 29.44 6.17
CA ALA A 231 -19.54 30.70 5.60
C ALA A 231 -20.45 31.84 6.05
N TRP A 232 -19.86 33.02 6.21
CA TRP A 232 -20.51 34.25 6.61
C TRP A 232 -20.18 35.34 5.60
N ASP A 233 -21.21 35.75 4.85
CA ASP A 233 -21.15 36.85 3.90
C ASP A 233 -21.63 38.12 4.59
N TRP A 234 -20.85 39.20 4.50
CA TRP A 234 -21.17 40.51 5.04
C TRP A 234 -20.93 41.64 4.04
N ILE A 235 -22.04 42.20 3.55
CA ILE A 235 -22.08 43.43 2.75
C ILE A 235 -21.93 44.61 3.72
N ILE A 236 -20.70 45.12 3.90
CA ILE A 236 -20.43 46.26 4.77
C ILE A 236 -20.99 47.53 4.12
N THR A 237 -20.67 47.73 2.84
CA THR A 237 -21.22 48.78 1.96
C THR A 237 -21.52 48.18 0.57
N PRO A 238 -22.25 48.86 -0.33
CA PRO A 238 -22.47 48.35 -1.69
C PRO A 238 -21.19 48.03 -2.49
N ASN A 239 -20.05 48.60 -2.07
CA ASN A 239 -18.76 48.41 -2.71
C ASN A 239 -17.78 47.60 -1.86
N ILE A 240 -18.18 47.14 -0.67
CA ILE A 240 -17.33 46.40 0.27
C ILE A 240 -18.06 45.14 0.74
N LEU A 241 -17.47 43.99 0.44
CA LEU A 241 -17.94 42.66 0.85
C LEU A 241 -16.83 41.95 1.63
N ASN A 242 -17.18 41.37 2.76
CA ASN A 242 -16.34 40.39 3.45
C ASN A 242 -17.01 39.01 3.37
N GLU A 243 -16.21 37.98 3.17
CA GLU A 243 -16.62 36.58 3.19
C GLU A 243 -15.66 35.81 4.08
N PHE A 244 -16.16 35.37 5.24
CA PHE A 244 -15.45 34.44 6.12
C PHE A 244 -15.89 33.00 5.82
N ARG A 245 -14.94 32.07 5.76
CA ARG A 245 -15.17 30.64 5.56
C ARG A 245 -14.44 29.82 6.61
N PHE A 246 -15.13 28.81 7.09
CA PHE A 246 -14.60 27.78 7.96
C PHE A 246 -14.88 26.42 7.34
N GLY A 247 -13.87 25.56 7.34
CA GLY A 247 -13.98 24.17 6.93
C GLY A 247 -13.34 23.25 7.95
N HIS A 248 -14.01 22.16 8.27
CA HIS A 248 -13.44 21.03 8.97
C HIS A 248 -13.80 19.75 8.23
N LYS A 249 -12.79 18.95 7.90
CA LYS A 249 -13.01 17.58 7.42
C LYS A 249 -12.27 16.60 8.30
N THR A 250 -12.83 15.42 8.48
CA THR A 250 -12.14 14.27 9.06
C THR A 250 -12.39 13.07 8.17
N ASP A 251 -11.32 12.60 7.53
CA ASP A 251 -11.35 11.38 6.73
C ASP A 251 -10.80 10.24 7.59
N THR A 252 -11.65 9.26 7.89
CA THR A 252 -11.25 8.02 8.57
C THR A 252 -11.24 6.88 7.58
N TRP A 253 -10.16 6.11 7.57
CA TRP A 253 -10.02 4.84 6.86
C TRP A 253 -9.59 3.76 7.85
N GLN A 254 -10.23 2.60 7.80
CA GLN A 254 -9.95 1.44 8.63
C GLN A 254 -9.95 0.20 7.75
N GLY A 255 -8.89 -0.60 7.80
CA GLY A 255 -8.82 -1.89 7.14
C GLY A 255 -8.55 -2.99 8.17
N THR A 256 -9.33 -4.06 8.15
CA THR A 256 -9.17 -5.19 9.07
C THR A 256 -9.13 -6.52 8.33
N SER A 257 -8.22 -7.42 8.73
CA SER A 257 -8.21 -8.78 8.20
C SER A 257 -9.48 -9.54 8.62
N ALA A 258 -9.72 -10.69 7.99
CA ALA A 258 -10.76 -11.63 8.42
C ALA A 258 -10.66 -12.02 9.90
N PHE A 259 -9.49 -11.90 10.53
CA PHE A 259 -9.25 -12.22 11.94
C PHE A 259 -9.46 -11.03 12.88
N ASP A 260 -9.59 -9.81 12.35
CA ASP A 260 -9.54 -8.58 13.15
C ASP A 260 -10.82 -7.73 13.03
N LEU A 261 -11.81 -8.19 12.26
CA LEU A 261 -13.12 -7.54 12.15
C LEU A 261 -13.71 -7.27 13.55
N GLY A 262 -14.15 -6.03 13.79
CA GLY A 262 -14.78 -5.58 15.04
C GLY A 262 -13.81 -5.11 16.14
N CYS A 263 -12.54 -5.52 16.09
CA CYS A 263 -11.44 -4.84 16.77
C CYS A 263 -10.74 -3.90 15.76
N CYS A 264 -9.62 -3.25 15.99
CA CYS A 264 -8.83 -3.04 17.20
C CYS A 264 -8.71 -1.51 17.43
N PHE A 265 -9.68 -0.78 16.90
CA PHE A 265 -9.74 0.68 16.89
C PHE A 265 -10.69 1.17 17.99
N ASN A 266 -10.63 2.47 18.29
CA ASN A 266 -11.58 3.13 19.21
C ASN A 266 -11.62 2.52 20.64
N GLY A 267 -10.50 2.02 21.13
CA GLY A 267 -10.38 1.44 22.48
C GLY A 267 -10.69 -0.06 22.57
N SER A 268 -11.11 -0.70 21.46
CA SER A 268 -11.21 -2.16 21.37
C SER A 268 -9.81 -2.79 21.39
N GLN A 269 -9.60 -3.78 22.25
CA GLN A 269 -8.35 -4.52 22.35
C GLN A 269 -8.35 -5.70 21.37
N GLU A 270 -7.19 -6.30 21.13
CA GLU A 270 -7.03 -7.40 20.18
C GLU A 270 -8.02 -8.56 20.37
N ASN A 271 -8.38 -8.86 21.62
CA ASN A 271 -9.26 -9.97 22.00
C ASN A 271 -10.65 -9.53 22.48
N SER A 272 -11.02 -8.24 22.31
CA SER A 272 -12.35 -7.73 22.69
C SER A 272 -13.04 -7.02 21.52
N GLY A 273 -14.36 -7.19 21.41
CA GLY A 273 -15.14 -6.57 20.33
C GLY A 273 -15.07 -7.27 18.97
N LEU A 274 -14.44 -8.44 18.87
CA LEU A 274 -14.38 -9.20 17.61
C LEU A 274 -15.78 -9.52 17.08
N ALA A 275 -15.95 -9.34 15.77
CA ALA A 275 -17.11 -9.83 15.05
C ALA A 275 -17.17 -11.36 15.13
N ALA A 276 -18.37 -11.93 15.05
CA ALA A 276 -18.56 -13.38 15.13
C ALA A 276 -17.77 -14.16 14.06
N SER A 277 -17.64 -13.59 12.86
CA SER A 277 -16.81 -14.13 11.77
C SER A 277 -15.33 -14.17 12.14
N ALA A 278 -14.79 -13.10 12.70
CA ALA A 278 -13.40 -13.05 13.16
C ALA A 278 -13.12 -14.00 14.33
N ALA A 279 -14.04 -14.08 15.30
CA ALA A 279 -13.93 -15.04 16.39
C ALA A 279 -13.93 -16.50 15.88
N ALA A 280 -14.81 -16.83 14.92
CA ALA A 280 -14.86 -18.14 14.29
C ALA A 280 -13.62 -18.43 13.43
N ALA A 281 -13.09 -17.43 12.72
CA ALA A 281 -11.85 -17.54 11.97
C ALA A 281 -10.69 -17.84 12.92
N ARG A 282 -10.49 -17.07 14.00
CA ARG A 282 -9.41 -17.32 14.98
C ARG A 282 -9.52 -18.68 15.66
N ALA A 283 -10.74 -19.11 16.00
CA ALA A 283 -10.98 -20.42 16.61
C ALA A 283 -10.64 -21.60 15.68
N SER A 284 -10.52 -21.37 14.37
CA SER A 284 -10.13 -22.40 13.40
C SER A 284 -8.61 -22.58 13.25
N TYR A 285 -7.80 -21.74 13.90
CA TYR A 285 -6.34 -21.82 13.89
C TYR A 285 -5.80 -22.27 15.25
N PRO A 286 -4.56 -22.77 15.31
CA PRO A 286 -3.92 -23.13 16.57
C PRO A 286 -3.87 -21.95 17.54
N GLN A 287 -4.00 -22.28 18.82
CA GLN A 287 -3.84 -21.33 19.91
C GLN A 287 -2.62 -21.75 20.73
N LEU A 288 -1.81 -20.77 21.12
CA LEU A 288 -0.65 -20.98 21.98
C LEU A 288 -0.79 -20.10 23.22
N ASN A 289 -0.91 -20.71 24.40
CA ASN A 289 -1.09 -19.98 25.68
C ASN A 289 -2.27 -18.97 25.64
N ASN A 290 -3.39 -19.35 25.00
CA ASN A 290 -4.57 -18.51 24.76
C ASN A 290 -4.36 -17.33 23.77
N TYR A 291 -3.25 -17.30 23.04
CA TYR A 291 -3.02 -16.36 21.95
C TYR A 291 -3.19 -17.04 20.59
N PHE A 292 -3.80 -16.29 19.66
CA PHE A 292 -3.98 -16.71 18.28
C PHE A 292 -2.63 -16.82 17.58
N LEU A 293 -2.38 -17.96 16.95
CA LEU A 293 -1.18 -18.22 16.17
C LEU A 293 -1.55 -18.35 14.70
N TYR A 294 -1.12 -17.39 13.89
CA TYR A 294 -1.36 -17.47 12.45
C TYR A 294 -0.43 -18.49 11.82
N VAL A 295 -0.99 -19.39 11.02
CA VAL A 295 -0.26 -20.47 10.35
C VAL A 295 -0.57 -20.41 8.87
N GLN A 296 0.45 -20.50 8.02
CA GLN A 296 0.25 -20.57 6.59
C GLN A 296 1.06 -21.71 5.94
N PRO A 297 0.48 -22.47 5.00
CA PRO A 297 1.26 -23.36 4.13
C PRO A 297 2.34 -22.60 3.36
N GLY A 298 3.50 -23.22 3.22
CA GLY A 298 4.57 -22.75 2.36
C GLY A 298 4.38 -23.17 0.89
N SER A 299 5.26 -22.68 0.03
CA SER A 299 5.26 -23.03 -1.39
C SER A 299 5.49 -24.52 -1.63
N LEU A 300 4.78 -25.08 -2.61
CA LEU A 300 4.94 -26.46 -3.07
C LEU A 300 5.99 -26.61 -4.20
N GLY A 301 6.76 -25.55 -4.50
CA GLY A 301 7.83 -25.56 -5.50
C GLY A 301 7.38 -25.11 -6.92
N SER A 302 8.35 -24.69 -7.74
CA SER A 302 8.14 -23.88 -8.95
C SER A 302 7.35 -24.53 -10.10
N ASN A 303 7.21 -25.85 -10.15
CA ASN A 303 6.45 -26.55 -11.20
C ASN A 303 5.13 -27.18 -10.71
N LEU A 304 4.84 -27.16 -9.40
CA LEU A 304 3.56 -27.64 -8.86
C LEU A 304 2.46 -26.56 -8.84
N GLY A 305 2.71 -25.38 -9.42
CA GLY A 305 1.75 -24.25 -9.37
C GLY A 305 2.06 -23.05 -10.27
N THR A 306 2.39 -23.28 -11.54
CA THR A 306 2.40 -22.20 -12.53
C THR A 306 0.96 -21.84 -12.92
N GLY A 307 0.40 -20.74 -12.38
CA GLY A 307 -0.77 -20.10 -12.99
C GLY A 307 -1.87 -19.54 -12.09
N ALA A 308 -1.79 -19.63 -10.75
CA ALA A 308 -2.79 -18.96 -9.90
C ALA A 308 -2.42 -17.47 -9.74
N THR A 309 -3.23 -16.58 -10.32
CA THR A 309 -3.20 -15.14 -10.05
C THR A 309 -4.20 -14.81 -8.94
N SER A 310 -4.05 -15.39 -7.74
CA SER A 310 -4.75 -14.85 -6.57
C SER A 310 -4.05 -13.53 -6.21
N PRO A 311 -4.80 -12.45 -5.90
CA PRO A 311 -4.24 -11.12 -5.62
C PRO A 311 -3.29 -11.06 -4.40
N THR A 312 -3.12 -12.16 -3.66
CA THR A 312 -2.22 -12.21 -2.49
C THR A 312 -1.02 -13.15 -2.63
N VAL A 313 -1.07 -14.19 -3.46
CA VAL A 313 -0.17 -15.33 -3.25
C VAL A 313 0.71 -15.63 -4.46
N GLY A 314 2.03 -15.63 -4.23
CA GLY A 314 3.02 -15.98 -5.27
C GLY A 314 2.77 -17.36 -5.87
N ALA A 315 3.19 -17.54 -7.13
CA ALA A 315 3.02 -18.79 -7.87
C ALA A 315 3.50 -20.01 -7.05
N GLY A 316 2.62 -20.98 -6.80
CA GLY A 316 2.95 -22.26 -6.14
C GLY A 316 2.49 -22.46 -4.69
N ASN A 317 1.79 -21.51 -4.09
CA ASN A 317 1.21 -21.67 -2.75
C ASN A 317 -0.22 -22.24 -2.80
N LEU A 318 -0.62 -22.98 -1.77
CA LEU A 318 -1.99 -23.46 -1.59
C LEU A 318 -2.91 -22.30 -1.15
N GLY A 319 -4.15 -22.27 -1.64
CA GLY A 319 -5.10 -21.19 -1.32
C GLY A 319 -5.49 -21.12 0.16
N TYR A 320 -5.90 -19.95 0.64
CA TYR A 320 -6.25 -19.69 2.04
C TYR A 320 -7.78 -19.55 2.23
N TYR A 321 -8.32 -20.20 3.26
CA TYR A 321 -9.72 -19.98 3.65
C TYR A 321 -9.91 -18.74 4.53
N ALA A 322 -8.82 -18.21 5.06
CA ALA A 322 -8.80 -16.98 5.84
C ALA A 322 -7.40 -16.41 5.70
N ASP A 323 -7.25 -15.47 4.78
CA ASP A 323 -5.96 -14.90 4.42
C ASP A 323 -5.60 -13.72 5.33
N MET A 324 -4.38 -13.71 5.87
CA MET A 324 -3.76 -12.52 6.46
C MET A 324 -2.87 -11.82 5.43
N ASN A 325 -3.47 -11.22 4.40
CA ASN A 325 -2.70 -10.50 3.38
C ASN A 325 -2.14 -9.18 3.92
N VAL A 326 -0.96 -9.14 4.56
CA VAL A 326 -0.31 -7.92 5.12
C VAL A 326 -1.20 -6.98 5.98
N SER A 327 -2.42 -7.37 6.36
CA SER A 327 -3.48 -6.50 6.89
C SER A 327 -3.93 -6.89 8.29
N SER A 328 -2.95 -7.12 9.15
CA SER A 328 -2.91 -6.49 10.48
C SER A 328 -3.76 -5.20 10.53
N PRO A 329 -4.70 -4.97 11.48
CA PRO A 329 -5.58 -3.81 11.46
C PRO A 329 -4.82 -2.51 11.27
N ARG A 330 -5.28 -1.73 10.31
CA ARG A 330 -4.73 -0.44 9.93
C ARG A 330 -5.80 0.64 10.03
N GLN A 331 -5.43 1.80 10.54
CA GLN A 331 -6.30 2.97 10.61
C GLN A 331 -5.55 4.20 10.16
N THR A 332 -6.29 5.14 9.56
CA THR A 332 -5.85 6.51 9.37
C THR A 332 -7.02 7.44 9.68
N ILE A 333 -6.79 8.43 10.54
CA ILE A 333 -7.72 9.51 10.85
C ILE A 333 -7.02 10.81 10.47
N SER A 334 -7.52 11.51 9.46
CA SER A 334 -6.89 12.72 8.93
C SER A 334 -7.82 13.94 9.07
N PRO A 335 -7.82 14.62 10.24
CA PRO A 335 -8.55 15.85 10.39
C PRO A 335 -7.81 17.01 9.72
N PHE A 336 -8.56 17.85 9.03
CA PHE A 336 -8.09 19.06 8.39
C PHE A 336 -9.01 20.21 8.77
N TRP A 337 -8.41 21.34 9.11
CA TRP A 337 -9.11 22.58 9.46
C TRP A 337 -8.64 23.69 8.55
N GLN A 338 -9.59 24.44 8.00
CA GLN A 338 -9.35 25.59 7.16
C GLN A 338 -10.12 26.79 7.69
N PHE A 339 -9.42 27.90 7.82
CA PHE A 339 -9.99 29.20 8.14
C PHE A 339 -9.58 30.16 7.04
N ALA A 340 -10.53 30.77 6.37
CA ALA A 340 -10.25 31.71 5.29
C ALA A 340 -11.11 32.97 5.43
N ASP A 341 -10.53 34.11 5.11
CA ASP A 341 -11.23 35.38 5.03
C ASP A 341 -10.90 36.05 3.69
N THR A 342 -11.91 36.61 3.04
CA THR A 342 -11.76 37.36 1.79
C THR A 342 -12.50 38.68 1.88
N PHE A 343 -11.78 39.76 1.63
CA PHE A 343 -12.30 41.11 1.57
C PHE A 343 -12.26 41.62 0.12
N SER A 344 -13.41 42.06 -0.40
CA SER A 344 -13.54 42.62 -1.75
C SER A 344 -13.94 44.09 -1.68
N LEU A 345 -13.24 44.95 -2.44
CA LEU A 345 -13.48 46.39 -2.52
C LEU A 345 -13.54 46.84 -3.98
N ILE A 346 -14.62 47.51 -4.36
CA ILE A 346 -14.72 48.18 -5.66
C ILE A 346 -14.51 49.68 -5.46
N HIS A 347 -13.50 50.23 -6.13
CA HIS A 347 -13.23 51.67 -6.10
C HIS A 347 -12.82 52.18 -7.48
N GLY A 348 -13.71 52.98 -8.09
CA GLY A 348 -13.49 53.55 -9.42
C GLY A 348 -13.29 52.46 -10.49
N LYS A 349 -12.10 52.42 -11.09
CA LYS A 349 -11.72 51.45 -12.13
C LYS A 349 -11.13 50.14 -11.57
N HIS A 350 -11.03 50.02 -10.26
CA HIS A 350 -10.35 48.91 -9.58
C HIS A 350 -11.36 48.03 -8.82
N SER A 351 -11.08 46.74 -8.84
CA SER A 351 -11.78 45.73 -8.05
C SER A 351 -10.72 44.95 -7.28
N PHE A 352 -10.47 45.39 -6.05
CA PHE A 352 -9.49 44.80 -5.15
C PHE A 352 -10.07 43.60 -4.41
N GLN A 353 -9.23 42.58 -4.20
CA GLN A 353 -9.50 41.48 -3.28
C GLN A 353 -8.27 41.19 -2.43
N PHE A 354 -8.47 41.01 -1.14
CA PHE A 354 -7.44 40.60 -0.19
C PHE A 354 -7.94 39.41 0.58
N GLY A 355 -7.06 38.52 0.98
CA GLY A 355 -7.48 37.41 1.83
C GLY A 355 -6.33 36.71 2.50
N PHE A 356 -6.69 35.93 3.50
CA PHE A 356 -5.79 35.12 4.30
C PHE A 356 -6.43 33.77 4.58
N GLU A 357 -5.61 32.75 4.70
CA GLU A 357 -5.99 31.35 4.85
C GLU A 357 -5.04 30.67 5.85
N ILE A 358 -5.59 29.90 6.80
CA ILE A 358 -4.83 29.02 7.68
C ILE A 358 -5.33 27.60 7.48
N ASP A 359 -4.39 26.71 7.24
CA ASP A 359 -4.62 25.29 7.14
C ASP A 359 -3.88 24.53 8.26
N ARG A 360 -4.62 23.67 8.96
CA ARG A 360 -4.08 22.75 9.97
C ARG A 360 -4.38 21.34 9.52
N THR A 361 -3.34 20.62 9.09
CA THR A 361 -3.45 19.23 8.68
C THR A 361 -2.88 18.33 9.76
N ASN A 362 -3.63 17.31 10.15
CA ASN A 362 -3.15 16.24 11.01
C ASN A 362 -3.45 14.89 10.36
N SER A 363 -2.64 13.89 10.63
CA SER A 363 -2.90 12.49 10.26
C SER A 363 -2.38 11.56 11.33
N GLN A 364 -3.32 10.94 12.05
CA GLN A 364 -3.03 9.83 12.94
C GLN A 364 -3.17 8.53 12.15
N SER A 365 -2.09 7.80 12.00
CA SER A 365 -2.08 6.47 11.40
C SER A 365 -1.75 5.42 12.45
N ALA A 366 -2.35 4.25 12.35
CA ALA A 366 -2.05 3.12 13.22
C ALA A 366 -2.00 1.84 12.41
N ASN A 367 -1.06 0.94 12.70
CA ASN A 367 -1.03 -0.40 12.12
C ASN A 367 -0.39 -1.41 13.07
N SER A 368 -0.85 -2.66 13.03
CA SER A 368 -0.25 -3.77 13.79
C SER A 368 0.99 -4.32 13.11
N GLY A 369 1.98 -3.44 12.92
CA GLY A 369 3.28 -3.74 12.31
C GLY A 369 3.44 -3.19 10.91
N GLY A 370 4.70 -2.91 10.53
CA GLY A 370 5.12 -2.36 9.24
C GLY A 370 4.82 -3.27 8.04
N ILE A 371 5.84 -3.70 7.30
CA ILE A 371 5.66 -4.59 6.13
C ILE A 371 5.27 -6.03 6.57
N GLN A 372 5.41 -6.35 7.86
CA GLN A 372 5.09 -7.64 8.47
C GLN A 372 4.15 -7.43 9.67
N THR A 373 3.34 -8.45 9.99
CA THR A 373 2.39 -8.40 11.10
C THR A 373 3.12 -8.47 12.45
N THR A 374 2.60 -7.82 13.49
CA THR A 374 3.16 -7.86 14.86
C THR A 374 2.97 -9.21 15.54
N ARG A 375 2.03 -10.03 15.05
CA ARG A 375 1.78 -11.37 15.57
C ARG A 375 2.79 -12.38 15.06
N PRO A 376 3.10 -13.42 15.85
CA PRO A 376 3.85 -14.57 15.38
C PRO A 376 3.16 -15.24 14.19
N THR A 377 3.86 -15.32 13.06
CA THR A 377 3.42 -16.00 11.84
C THR A 377 4.25 -17.26 11.65
N VAL A 378 3.58 -18.41 11.61
CA VAL A 378 4.21 -19.72 11.38
C VAL A 378 4.14 -20.06 9.90
N ASN A 379 5.31 -20.15 9.26
CA ASN A 379 5.45 -20.58 7.89
C ASN A 379 5.72 -22.08 7.86
N LEU A 380 4.80 -22.86 7.30
CA LEU A 380 5.00 -24.30 7.10
C LEU A 380 5.92 -24.57 5.90
N GLY A 381 6.58 -25.71 5.91
CA GLY A 381 7.40 -26.16 4.80
C GLY A 381 8.67 -26.87 5.26
N ILE A 382 9.63 -26.94 4.35
CA ILE A 382 10.92 -27.58 4.60
C ILE A 382 11.74 -26.67 5.52
N GLY A 383 11.90 -27.08 6.78
CA GLY A 383 12.81 -26.44 7.74
C GLY A 383 14.23 -26.99 7.63
N SER A 384 15.00 -26.88 8.73
CA SER A 384 16.37 -27.41 8.80
C SER A 384 16.46 -28.93 8.65
N VAL A 385 15.36 -29.64 8.86
CA VAL A 385 15.25 -31.07 8.59
C VAL A 385 14.39 -31.27 7.35
N ALA A 386 15.02 -31.71 6.26
CA ALA A 386 14.31 -32.01 5.02
C ALA A 386 13.60 -33.38 5.11
N PRO A 387 12.42 -33.54 4.50
CA PRO A 387 11.84 -34.86 4.31
C PRO A 387 12.80 -35.76 3.51
N PRO A 388 13.03 -37.02 3.93
CA PRO A 388 14.03 -37.92 3.34
C PRO A 388 13.56 -38.54 2.00
N ILE A 389 13.02 -37.71 1.12
CA ILE A 389 12.59 -38.08 -0.22
C ILE A 389 13.71 -37.72 -1.21
N THR A 390 14.20 -38.68 -1.96
CA THR A 390 15.24 -38.52 -2.98
C THR A 390 14.81 -39.24 -4.27
N THR A 391 15.62 -39.12 -5.33
CA THR A 391 15.42 -39.90 -6.57
C THR A 391 15.59 -41.40 -6.37
N SER A 392 16.30 -41.84 -5.33
CA SER A 392 16.42 -43.26 -4.99
C SER A 392 15.22 -43.79 -4.22
N THR A 393 14.44 -42.91 -3.58
CA THR A 393 13.21 -43.31 -2.88
C THR A 393 12.19 -43.86 -3.88
N PHE A 394 12.16 -43.37 -5.12
CA PHE A 394 11.18 -43.79 -6.14
C PHE A 394 11.78 -43.89 -7.56
N PRO A 395 11.70 -45.06 -8.23
CA PRO A 395 12.19 -45.22 -9.59
C PRO A 395 11.58 -44.22 -10.58
N GLY A 396 12.42 -43.53 -11.35
CA GLY A 396 11.97 -42.65 -12.44
C GLY A 396 11.39 -41.30 -12.00
N ILE A 397 11.42 -40.93 -10.71
CA ILE A 397 11.00 -39.59 -10.29
C ILE A 397 12.04 -38.52 -10.68
N GLY A 398 11.59 -37.42 -11.30
CA GLY A 398 12.45 -36.29 -11.65
C GLY A 398 12.73 -35.36 -10.46
N ALA A 399 13.84 -34.62 -10.50
CA ALA A 399 14.28 -33.72 -9.41
C ALA A 399 13.22 -32.67 -9.00
N ILE A 400 12.46 -32.17 -9.97
CA ILE A 400 11.37 -31.22 -9.73
C ILE A 400 10.22 -31.86 -8.92
N ASN A 401 9.83 -33.08 -9.30
CA ASN A 401 8.78 -33.82 -8.58
C ASN A 401 9.27 -34.26 -7.19
N VAL A 402 10.56 -34.52 -7.01
CA VAL A 402 11.17 -34.75 -5.68
C VAL A 402 11.01 -33.51 -4.80
N ALA A 403 11.39 -32.33 -5.28
CA ALA A 403 11.24 -31.08 -4.53
C ALA A 403 9.76 -30.83 -4.15
N GLY A 404 8.84 -31.09 -5.10
CA GLY A 404 7.41 -30.99 -4.86
C GLY A 404 6.88 -32.00 -3.83
N ALA A 405 7.35 -33.25 -3.88
CA ALA A 405 7.01 -34.29 -2.93
C ALA A 405 7.52 -33.96 -1.51
N GLN A 406 8.75 -33.44 -1.39
CA GLN A 406 9.31 -32.95 -0.12
C GLN A 406 8.47 -31.79 0.42
N ALA A 407 8.18 -30.77 -0.39
CA ALA A 407 7.40 -29.63 0.05
C ALA A 407 5.98 -30.02 0.47
N LEU A 408 5.32 -30.90 -0.29
CA LEU A 408 4.00 -31.43 0.06
C LEU A 408 4.04 -32.18 1.39
N LEU A 409 4.99 -33.09 1.56
CA LEU A 409 5.14 -33.87 2.79
C LEU A 409 5.39 -32.97 4.00
N ALA A 410 6.28 -31.98 3.87
CA ALA A 410 6.57 -31.03 4.95
C ALA A 410 5.33 -30.23 5.35
N ASN A 411 4.56 -29.72 4.38
CA ASN A 411 3.31 -29.01 4.65
C ASN A 411 2.26 -29.93 5.29
N LEU A 412 2.06 -31.15 4.76
CA LEU A 412 1.10 -32.11 5.29
C LEU A 412 1.43 -32.52 6.73
N ALA A 413 2.71 -32.70 7.05
CA ALA A 413 3.16 -33.04 8.40
C ALA A 413 3.13 -31.86 9.39
N GLY A 414 2.74 -30.65 8.93
CA GLY A 414 2.78 -29.44 9.74
C GLY A 414 4.18 -29.05 10.17
N SER A 415 5.19 -29.36 9.35
CA SER A 415 6.59 -28.99 9.57
C SER A 415 6.75 -27.48 9.55
N VAL A 416 7.37 -26.93 10.60
CA VAL A 416 7.62 -25.50 10.74
C VAL A 416 8.94 -25.15 10.04
N ALA A 417 8.86 -24.39 8.96
CA ALA A 417 10.04 -23.90 8.26
C ALA A 417 10.68 -22.73 9.03
N ASN A 418 9.87 -21.76 9.45
CA ASN A 418 10.28 -20.66 10.30
C ASN A 418 9.07 -19.99 10.98
N ILE A 419 9.35 -19.18 11.99
CA ILE A 419 8.37 -18.32 12.68
C ILE A 419 8.89 -16.89 12.60
N GLN A 420 8.03 -15.94 12.22
CA GLN A 420 8.37 -14.53 12.11
C GLN A 420 7.54 -13.71 13.10
N GLU A 421 8.15 -12.73 13.75
CA GLU A 421 7.48 -11.79 14.65
C GLU A 421 8.13 -10.41 14.54
N GLN A 422 7.33 -9.35 14.71
CA GLN A 422 7.82 -7.98 14.70
C GLN A 422 7.66 -7.30 16.06
N TYR A 423 8.69 -6.56 16.43
CA TYR A 423 8.85 -5.76 17.63
C TYR A 423 9.04 -4.28 17.27
N TRP A 424 8.65 -3.35 18.15
CA TRP A 424 8.75 -1.90 17.91
C TRP A 424 8.93 -1.08 19.19
N VAL A 425 9.08 0.23 19.05
CA VAL A 425 9.14 1.21 20.16
C VAL A 425 8.04 2.26 20.01
N ASN A 426 7.54 2.74 21.14
CA ASN A 426 6.51 3.79 21.20
C ASN A 426 7.07 5.13 21.73
N SER A 427 8.37 5.19 22.05
CA SER A 427 9.03 6.41 22.55
C SER A 427 10.51 6.46 22.15
N PRO A 428 11.07 7.65 21.89
CA PRO A 428 12.49 7.83 21.55
C PRO A 428 13.45 7.48 22.70
N THR A 429 12.96 7.28 23.93
CA THR A 429 13.77 6.95 25.11
C THR A 429 13.56 5.53 25.62
N GLN A 430 12.77 4.73 24.89
CA GLN A 430 12.44 3.37 25.27
C GLN A 430 13.66 2.45 25.20
N THR A 431 13.90 1.66 26.24
CA THR A 431 15.08 0.79 26.37
C THR A 431 14.81 -0.69 26.11
N ALA A 432 13.55 -1.08 25.93
CA ALA A 432 13.14 -2.45 25.61
C ALA A 432 12.05 -2.44 24.54
N PHE A 433 12.03 -3.41 23.63
CA PHE A 433 11.00 -3.46 22.58
C PHE A 433 9.61 -3.79 23.15
N THR A 434 8.58 -3.20 22.55
CA THR A 434 7.16 -3.58 22.65
C THR A 434 6.88 -4.77 21.73
N ASN A 435 5.97 -5.65 22.15
CA ASN A 435 5.48 -6.79 21.35
C ASN A 435 3.95 -6.88 21.40
N TYR A 436 3.40 -7.80 20.60
CA TYR A 436 1.95 -8.00 20.44
C TYR A 436 1.20 -8.32 21.75
N LEU A 437 1.89 -8.84 22.78
CA LEU A 437 1.26 -9.16 24.08
C LEU A 437 0.90 -7.90 24.88
N THR A 438 1.57 -6.78 24.59
CA THR A 438 1.48 -5.53 25.36
C THR A 438 0.70 -4.45 24.64
N ASP A 439 0.97 -4.27 23.36
CA ASP A 439 0.27 -3.35 22.49
C ASP A 439 0.15 -4.03 21.13
N PHE A 440 -0.94 -3.75 20.44
CA PHE A 440 -1.21 -4.36 19.15
C PHE A 440 -1.00 -3.38 18.01
N LEU A 441 -1.12 -2.07 18.24
CA LEU A 441 -1.09 -1.04 17.19
C LEU A 441 0.06 -0.06 17.38
N PHE A 442 0.85 0.14 16.34
CA PHE A 442 1.85 1.20 16.29
C PHE A 442 1.23 2.48 15.73
N TYR A 443 1.05 3.48 16.59
CA TYR A 443 0.49 4.78 16.23
C TYR A 443 1.60 5.73 15.73
N ARG A 444 1.28 6.55 14.73
CA ARG A 444 2.09 7.69 14.27
C ARG A 444 1.16 8.88 14.10
N ASN A 445 1.48 10.02 14.71
CA ASN A 445 0.62 11.20 14.66
C ASN A 445 1.39 12.35 14.02
N ASN A 446 1.06 12.68 12.76
CA ASN A 446 1.82 13.65 11.98
C ASN A 446 1.04 14.94 11.77
N HIS A 447 1.73 16.07 11.90
CA HIS A 447 1.15 17.40 11.79
C HIS A 447 1.84 18.22 10.70
N ALA A 448 1.08 19.04 9.99
CA ALA A 448 1.57 20.05 9.07
C ALA A 448 0.69 21.29 9.17
N ASN A 449 1.31 22.46 9.22
CA ASN A 449 0.62 23.74 9.31
C ASN A 449 1.00 24.58 8.11
N ALA A 450 0.02 25.17 7.45
CA ALA A 450 0.24 26.11 6.37
C ALA A 450 -0.59 27.38 6.58
N TRP A 451 -0.14 28.47 5.99
CA TRP A 451 -0.95 29.67 5.88
C TRP A 451 -0.62 30.39 4.59
N SER A 452 -1.58 31.16 4.09
CA SER A 452 -1.45 31.88 2.84
C SER A 452 -2.06 33.26 2.97
N ALA A 453 -1.53 34.23 2.23
CA ALA A 453 -2.11 35.55 2.08
C ALA A 453 -2.09 35.96 0.61
N PHE A 454 -3.11 36.70 0.17
CA PHE A 454 -3.14 37.19 -1.20
C PHE A 454 -3.70 38.61 -1.31
N ALA A 455 -3.30 39.28 -2.38
CA ALA A 455 -3.88 40.52 -2.86
C ALA A 455 -4.07 40.44 -4.38
N LYS A 456 -5.22 40.91 -4.89
CA LYS A 456 -5.56 40.94 -6.31
C LYS A 456 -6.22 42.26 -6.67
N ASP A 457 -6.02 42.71 -7.90
CA ASP A 457 -6.69 43.86 -8.49
C ASP A 457 -7.12 43.53 -9.91
N SER A 458 -8.41 43.72 -10.21
CA SER A 458 -8.91 43.80 -11.58
C SER A 458 -9.10 45.25 -11.96
N TRP A 459 -8.21 45.74 -12.83
CA TRP A 459 -8.12 47.14 -13.21
C TRP A 459 -8.60 47.36 -14.65
N LYS A 460 -9.67 48.13 -14.79
CA LYS A 460 -10.16 48.62 -16.10
C LYS A 460 -9.34 49.84 -16.52
N VAL A 461 -8.15 49.62 -17.08
CA VAL A 461 -7.24 50.67 -17.56
C VAL A 461 -7.98 51.62 -18.53
N THR A 462 -8.61 51.02 -19.55
CA THR A 462 -9.46 51.70 -20.54
C THR A 462 -10.79 50.95 -20.69
N ARG A 463 -11.67 51.41 -21.59
CA ARG A 463 -12.91 50.69 -21.93
C ARG A 463 -12.66 49.35 -22.66
N ASP A 464 -11.47 49.19 -23.23
CA ASP A 464 -11.08 48.05 -24.05
C ASP A 464 -10.02 47.17 -23.40
N ILE A 465 -9.33 47.66 -22.35
CA ILE A 465 -8.23 46.96 -21.68
C ILE A 465 -8.54 46.76 -20.21
N THR A 466 -8.56 45.50 -19.78
CA THR A 466 -8.57 45.08 -18.38
C THR A 466 -7.26 44.38 -18.05
N VAL A 467 -6.61 44.79 -16.96
CA VAL A 467 -5.42 44.12 -16.41
C VAL A 467 -5.81 43.48 -15.09
N ASN A 468 -5.41 42.23 -14.90
CA ASN A 468 -5.56 41.52 -13.63
C ASN A 468 -4.17 41.35 -13.03
N LEU A 469 -3.96 41.88 -11.82
CA LEU A 469 -2.73 41.73 -11.07
C LEU A 469 -3.04 40.93 -9.81
N GLY A 470 -2.14 40.03 -9.43
CA GLY A 470 -2.28 39.30 -8.19
C GLY A 470 -0.94 38.90 -7.61
N LEU A 471 -0.88 38.84 -6.29
CA LEU A 471 0.25 38.36 -5.53
C LEU A 471 -0.29 37.43 -4.44
N ARG A 472 0.29 36.24 -4.34
CA ARG A 472 0.04 35.30 -3.26
C ARG A 472 1.36 34.99 -2.56
N TYR A 473 1.33 34.90 -1.25
CA TYR A 473 2.39 34.34 -0.43
C TYR A 473 1.84 33.10 0.25
N ASP A 474 2.52 31.98 0.08
CA ASP A 474 2.21 30.73 0.76
C ASP A 474 3.32 30.44 1.77
N PHE A 475 2.98 29.78 2.88
CA PHE A 475 3.96 29.21 3.80
C PHE A 475 3.54 27.81 4.16
N PHE A 476 4.35 26.84 3.77
CA PHE A 476 4.18 25.43 4.12
C PHE A 476 5.18 25.06 5.20
N GLY A 477 4.70 24.93 6.44
CA GLY A 477 5.53 24.57 7.57
C GLY A 477 6.07 23.16 7.46
N VAL A 478 7.30 22.94 7.95
CA VAL A 478 7.91 21.61 8.00
C VAL A 478 7.04 20.69 8.86
N PRO A 479 6.65 19.52 8.34
CA PRO A 479 5.84 18.57 9.08
C PRO A 479 6.62 17.92 10.21
N TYR A 480 5.91 17.50 11.25
CA TYR A 480 6.50 16.85 12.42
C TYR A 480 5.63 15.71 12.93
N GLU A 481 6.28 14.73 13.58
CA GLU A 481 5.62 13.63 14.26
C GLU A 481 5.53 13.96 15.77
N ASP A 482 4.36 13.71 16.36
CA ASP A 482 4.00 14.16 17.70
C ASP A 482 4.63 13.32 18.81
N GLN A 483 4.91 12.03 18.62
CA GLN A 483 5.60 11.19 19.60
C GLN A 483 7.11 11.43 19.67
N GLY A 484 7.65 12.26 18.78
CA GLY A 484 9.08 12.55 18.72
C GLY A 484 9.91 11.38 18.21
N LEU A 485 9.31 10.46 17.45
CA LEU A 485 9.99 9.28 16.88
C LEU A 485 10.61 9.56 15.51
N PHE A 486 10.56 10.79 15.00
CA PHE A 486 11.18 11.09 13.71
C PHE A 486 12.70 11.09 13.82
N GLY A 487 13.37 10.09 13.25
CA GLY A 487 14.82 10.02 13.18
C GLY A 487 15.39 10.83 12.02
N ARG A 488 16.40 11.65 12.29
CA ARG A 488 17.18 12.40 11.29
C ARG A 488 18.68 12.23 11.59
N PRO A 489 19.56 12.12 10.59
CA PRO A 489 20.99 12.16 10.84
C PRO A 489 21.43 13.48 11.50
N VAL A 490 22.37 13.39 12.43
CA VAL A 490 23.05 14.56 12.99
C VAL A 490 23.77 15.29 11.85
N GLY A 491 23.57 16.62 11.75
CA GLY A 491 24.08 17.42 10.63
C GLY A 491 23.19 17.40 9.37
N GLY A 492 22.03 16.73 9.40
CA GLY A 492 21.10 16.70 8.27
C GLY A 492 21.55 15.79 7.13
N GLU A 493 21.33 16.20 5.89
CA GLU A 493 21.65 15.38 4.72
C GLU A 493 23.11 14.94 4.66
N GLY A 494 24.04 15.78 5.16
CA GLY A 494 25.46 15.47 5.18
C GLY A 494 25.80 14.25 6.04
N GLY A 495 25.01 13.96 7.08
CA GLY A 495 25.20 12.78 7.92
C GLY A 495 24.84 11.47 7.23
N LEU A 496 24.09 11.49 6.11
CA LEU A 496 23.73 10.30 5.34
C LEU A 496 24.92 9.69 4.58
N PHE A 497 25.91 10.50 4.23
CA PHE A 497 27.12 10.03 3.52
C PHE A 497 28.07 9.24 4.42
N GLY A 498 27.84 9.25 5.74
CA GLY A 498 28.61 8.48 6.70
C GLY A 498 30.10 8.73 6.59
N ILE A 499 30.90 7.66 6.60
CA ILE A 499 32.37 7.76 6.53
C ILE A 499 32.88 8.31 5.19
N SER A 500 32.07 8.21 4.12
CA SER A 500 32.49 8.62 2.79
C SER A 500 32.64 10.14 2.68
N GLY A 501 31.80 10.93 3.37
CA GLY A 501 31.93 12.38 3.38
C GLY A 501 30.72 13.08 3.96
N THR A 502 30.42 14.29 3.47
CA THR A 502 29.37 15.17 4.04
C THR A 502 28.50 15.86 3.00
N SER A 503 28.74 15.60 1.72
CA SER A 503 28.02 16.22 0.61
C SER A 503 28.14 15.40 -0.67
N PHE A 504 27.28 15.69 -1.64
CA PHE A 504 27.40 15.13 -2.98
C PHE A 504 28.78 15.36 -3.61
N ALA A 505 29.37 16.54 -3.41
CA ALA A 505 30.61 16.93 -4.08
C ALA A 505 31.88 16.23 -3.53
N ASN A 506 31.88 15.76 -2.28
CA ASN A 506 33.04 15.13 -1.66
C ASN A 506 32.87 13.64 -1.33
N ALA A 507 31.68 13.08 -1.55
CA ALA A 507 31.38 11.69 -1.20
C ALA A 507 30.76 10.88 -2.35
N MET A 508 29.91 11.50 -3.18
CA MET A 508 29.20 10.75 -4.21
C MET A 508 30.11 10.47 -5.40
N TRP A 509 30.08 9.21 -5.87
CA TRP A 509 30.86 8.72 -7.00
C TRP A 509 32.39 8.78 -6.85
N ASP A 510 32.91 9.04 -5.64
CA ASP A 510 34.32 8.94 -5.34
C ASP A 510 34.63 7.64 -4.56
N PRO A 511 35.30 6.65 -5.17
CA PRO A 511 35.59 5.37 -4.53
C PRO A 511 36.58 5.47 -3.36
N TYR A 512 37.27 6.60 -3.18
CA TYR A 512 38.26 6.81 -2.12
C TYR A 512 37.81 7.84 -1.07
N ALA A 513 36.56 8.31 -1.16
CA ALA A 513 36.03 9.29 -0.24
C ALA A 513 36.04 8.77 1.21
N ASN A 514 36.67 9.53 2.11
CA ASN A 514 36.85 9.17 3.51
C ASN A 514 36.79 10.38 4.47
N SER A 515 36.27 11.52 4.00
CA SER A 515 36.29 12.77 4.76
C SER A 515 35.12 12.90 5.75
N GLY A 516 34.34 11.84 5.94
CA GLY A 516 33.13 11.82 6.75
C GLY A 516 33.34 11.24 8.15
N ALA A 517 32.24 10.84 8.78
CA ALA A 517 32.23 10.23 10.11
C ALA A 517 31.10 9.20 10.23
N LEU A 518 31.11 8.40 11.29
CA LEU A 518 29.99 7.48 11.56
C LEU A 518 28.66 8.23 11.63
N THR A 519 27.67 7.77 10.88
CA THR A 519 26.32 8.34 10.89
C THR A 519 25.69 8.13 12.27
N ASN A 520 25.31 9.23 12.91
CA ASN A 520 24.52 9.23 14.14
C ASN A 520 23.11 9.71 13.83
N ILE A 521 22.10 9.03 14.39
CA ILE A 521 20.69 9.43 14.27
C ILE A 521 20.26 10.14 15.54
N GLN A 522 19.53 11.24 15.38
CA GLN A 522 18.87 11.96 16.46
C GLN A 522 17.37 12.04 16.20
N PHE A 523 16.58 11.90 17.25
CA PHE A 523 15.13 12.10 17.19
C PHE A 523 14.78 13.58 17.26
N VAL A 524 13.87 14.04 16.40
CA VAL A 524 13.49 15.45 16.24
C VAL A 524 11.97 15.65 16.35
N GLY A 525 11.52 16.88 16.56
CA GLY A 525 10.11 17.24 16.74
C GLY A 525 9.72 17.49 18.21
N PRO A 526 8.53 18.08 18.47
CA PRO A 526 8.20 18.72 19.75
C PRO A 526 8.35 17.86 21.02
N ASN A 527 8.07 16.56 20.95
CA ASN A 527 8.18 15.64 22.10
C ASN A 527 9.40 14.70 22.00
N SER A 528 10.37 15.01 21.14
CA SER A 528 11.63 14.28 21.04
C SER A 528 12.69 14.82 22.02
N PRO A 529 13.83 14.12 22.21
CA PRO A 529 15.00 14.68 22.89
C PRO A 529 15.56 15.97 22.25
N ASN A 530 15.23 16.29 21.00
CA ASN A 530 15.68 17.49 20.30
C ASN A 530 14.49 18.32 19.78
N PRO A 531 13.69 18.96 20.66
CA PRO A 531 12.43 19.61 20.29
C PRO A 531 12.59 20.84 19.40
N GLY A 532 13.75 21.48 19.40
CA GLY A 532 14.07 22.62 18.53
C GLY A 532 14.55 22.22 17.13
N GLN A 533 14.71 20.93 16.84
CA GLN A 533 15.16 20.44 15.54
C GLN A 533 13.97 19.98 14.69
N GLN A 534 14.06 20.22 13.39
CA GLN A 534 13.07 19.82 12.40
C GLN A 534 13.68 18.81 11.41
N VAL A 535 12.83 18.17 10.60
CA VAL A 535 13.27 17.22 9.55
C VAL A 535 14.14 17.91 8.49
N TYR A 536 13.74 19.12 8.08
CA TYR A 536 14.47 20.02 7.20
C TYR A 536 14.12 21.47 7.56
N ASN A 537 14.78 22.46 6.95
CA ASN A 537 14.57 23.87 7.25
C ASN A 537 13.27 24.40 6.61
N ASN A 538 12.58 25.31 7.31
CA ASN A 538 11.46 26.07 6.72
C ASN A 538 11.91 26.86 5.48
N TYR A 539 11.05 26.87 4.46
CA TYR A 539 11.24 27.68 3.25
C TYR A 539 10.24 28.86 3.26
N TRP A 540 10.76 30.08 3.08
CA TRP A 540 10.01 31.34 3.26
C TRP A 540 9.90 32.17 1.97
N LYS A 541 10.18 31.57 0.81
CA LYS A 541 10.29 32.30 -0.47
C LYS A 541 9.20 31.93 -1.47
N ASP A 542 8.07 31.44 -0.96
CA ASP A 542 6.93 31.01 -1.77
C ASP A 542 6.04 32.20 -2.18
N LEU A 543 6.57 33.03 -3.08
CA LEU A 543 5.89 34.22 -3.60
C LEU A 543 5.38 33.97 -5.02
N GLY A 544 4.06 33.88 -5.18
CA GLY A 544 3.37 33.58 -6.43
C GLY A 544 2.74 34.82 -7.09
N PRO A 545 3.47 35.56 -7.95
CA PRO A 545 2.88 36.63 -8.74
C PRO A 545 2.01 36.07 -9.86
N THR A 546 0.96 36.82 -10.20
CA THR A 546 0.07 36.56 -11.33
C THR A 546 -0.22 37.87 -12.07
N VAL A 547 -0.18 37.82 -13.40
CA VAL A 547 -0.50 38.93 -14.28
C VAL A 547 -1.34 38.42 -15.45
N GLY A 548 -2.41 39.14 -15.77
CA GLY A 548 -3.25 38.86 -16.92
C GLY A 548 -3.71 40.12 -17.60
N VAL A 549 -3.93 40.05 -18.91
CA VAL A 549 -4.50 41.14 -19.70
C VAL A 549 -5.62 40.59 -20.58
N ALA A 550 -6.72 41.34 -20.65
CA ALA A 550 -7.78 41.14 -21.61
C ALA A 550 -7.95 42.45 -22.39
N TRP A 551 -7.85 42.35 -23.72
CA TRP A 551 -7.87 43.50 -24.61
C TRP A 551 -8.81 43.26 -25.78
N ASN A 552 -9.85 44.07 -25.87
CA ASN A 552 -10.66 44.21 -27.07
C ASN A 552 -9.94 45.11 -28.09
N LEU A 553 -9.51 44.56 -29.23
CA LEU A 553 -8.70 45.27 -30.21
C LEU A 553 -9.57 46.22 -31.05
N PRO A 554 -9.46 47.55 -30.89
CA PRO A 554 -10.45 48.50 -31.40
C PRO A 554 -10.33 48.78 -32.91
N TRP A 555 -9.24 48.35 -33.54
CA TRP A 555 -8.95 48.59 -34.95
C TRP A 555 -9.58 47.57 -35.91
N PHE A 556 -10.22 46.51 -35.40
CA PHE A 556 -10.94 45.56 -36.23
C PHE A 556 -12.42 45.92 -36.34
N LYS A 557 -12.99 45.85 -37.55
CA LYS A 557 -14.43 46.07 -37.78
C LYS A 557 -15.33 45.06 -37.06
N LYS A 558 -14.80 43.88 -36.74
CA LYS A 558 -15.47 42.82 -36.00
C LYS A 558 -14.72 42.55 -34.70
N SER A 559 -15.44 42.13 -33.67
CA SER A 559 -14.87 41.95 -32.34
C SER A 559 -13.67 40.99 -32.37
N THR A 560 -12.54 41.44 -31.84
CA THR A 560 -11.34 40.62 -31.66
C THR A 560 -10.83 40.83 -30.25
N VAL A 561 -10.87 39.79 -29.44
CA VAL A 561 -10.46 39.83 -28.03
C VAL A 561 -9.18 39.02 -27.86
N PHE A 562 -8.12 39.70 -27.44
CA PHE A 562 -6.87 39.09 -27.02
C PHE A 562 -6.87 38.91 -25.50
N ARG A 563 -6.49 37.73 -25.02
CA ARG A 563 -6.25 37.47 -23.61
C ARG A 563 -4.88 36.82 -23.45
N ALA A 564 -4.10 37.27 -22.49
CA ALA A 564 -2.86 36.61 -22.10
C ALA A 564 -2.71 36.61 -20.58
N GLY A 565 -2.06 35.59 -20.04
CA GLY A 565 -1.83 35.46 -18.62
C GLY A 565 -0.56 34.68 -18.29
N TYR A 566 0.03 35.02 -17.16
CA TYR A 566 1.16 34.35 -16.54
C TYR A 566 0.94 34.27 -15.03
N GLY A 567 1.29 33.15 -14.41
CA GLY A 567 1.24 33.01 -12.97
C GLY A 567 2.14 31.91 -12.43
N ILE A 568 2.56 32.07 -11.17
CA ILE A 568 3.28 31.05 -10.40
C ILE A 568 2.36 30.53 -9.30
N ASN A 569 2.24 29.21 -9.19
CA ASN A 569 1.52 28.55 -8.09
C ASN A 569 2.42 27.51 -7.43
N TYR A 570 2.50 27.55 -6.10
CA TYR A 570 3.27 26.61 -5.30
C TYR A 570 2.44 25.38 -4.92
N ILE A 571 3.11 24.24 -4.78
CA ILE A 571 2.50 22.97 -4.39
C ILE A 571 3.12 22.57 -3.05
N GLY A 572 2.39 22.79 -1.97
CA GLY A 572 2.86 22.50 -0.62
C GLY A 572 2.08 21.43 0.13
N ASN A 573 1.32 20.60 -0.57
CA ASN A 573 0.62 19.48 0.06
C ASN A 573 1.66 18.54 0.70
N VAL A 574 1.48 18.28 2.00
CA VAL A 574 2.31 17.32 2.73
C VAL A 574 1.90 15.90 2.33
N ASP A 575 2.90 15.05 2.07
CA ASP A 575 2.71 13.61 1.98
C ASP A 575 3.23 12.93 3.25
N PHE A 576 2.30 12.66 4.18
CA PHE A 576 2.63 11.94 5.42
C PHE A 576 3.03 10.49 5.19
N LEU A 577 2.70 9.87 4.05
CA LEU A 577 3.15 8.51 3.75
C LEU A 577 4.67 8.49 3.51
N THR A 578 5.20 9.47 2.78
CA THR A 578 6.65 9.62 2.56
C THR A 578 7.41 9.90 3.87
N LEU A 579 6.84 10.72 4.76
CA LEU A 579 7.37 10.92 6.12
C LEU A 579 7.32 9.63 6.95
N ASN A 580 6.19 8.92 6.91
CA ASN A 580 6.00 7.65 7.61
C ASN A 580 6.93 6.55 7.09
N THR A 581 7.40 6.63 5.84
CA THR A 581 8.41 5.70 5.31
C THR A 581 9.74 5.87 6.02
N ASN A 582 10.08 7.07 6.51
CA ASN A 582 11.27 7.26 7.36
C ASN A 582 11.00 6.78 8.80
N LEU A 583 9.78 7.01 9.30
CA LEU A 583 9.32 6.61 10.63
C LEU A 583 9.12 5.10 10.75
N GLY A 584 10.04 4.43 11.45
CA GLY A 584 10.08 2.98 11.63
C GLY A 584 11.26 2.32 10.92
N ASN A 585 11.96 3.06 10.05
CA ASN A 585 13.19 2.62 9.38
C ASN A 585 14.47 3.15 10.03
N SER A 586 14.39 4.05 11.02
CA SER A 586 15.59 4.39 11.78
C SER A 586 16.06 3.15 12.55
N PRO A 587 17.37 2.83 12.55
CA PRO A 587 17.86 1.64 13.19
C PRO A 587 17.41 1.49 14.65
N GLY A 588 16.84 0.32 14.97
CA GLY A 588 16.36 0.00 16.31
C GLY A 588 14.97 0.56 16.66
N GLN A 589 14.24 1.18 15.73
CA GLN A 589 12.82 1.52 15.92
C GLN A 589 11.90 0.31 15.79
N THR A 590 12.21 -0.56 14.84
CA THR A 590 11.52 -1.83 14.61
C THR A 590 12.53 -2.94 14.53
N LEU A 591 12.12 -4.15 14.89
CA LEU A 591 12.92 -5.36 14.81
C LEU A 591 12.04 -6.50 14.29
N ASN A 592 12.40 -7.05 13.14
CA ASN A 592 11.81 -8.29 12.62
C ASN A 592 12.69 -9.45 13.06
N THR A 593 12.13 -10.37 13.84
CA THR A 593 12.82 -11.58 14.27
C THR A 593 12.31 -12.76 13.46
N THR A 594 13.22 -13.69 13.15
CA THR A 594 12.87 -14.94 12.50
C THR A 594 13.52 -16.08 13.26
N TYR A 595 12.71 -16.99 13.76
CA TYR A 595 13.16 -18.25 14.34
C TYR A 595 13.15 -19.33 13.28
N THR A 596 14.32 -19.90 13.00
CA THR A 596 14.46 -21.09 12.16
C THR A 596 14.82 -22.26 13.08
N PRO A 597 13.97 -23.29 13.19
CA PRO A 597 14.24 -24.44 14.05
C PRO A 597 15.58 -25.10 13.70
N SER A 598 16.42 -25.43 14.69
CA SER A 598 17.69 -26.15 14.46
C SER A 598 17.51 -27.66 14.24
N GLY A 599 16.35 -28.19 14.62
CA GLY A 599 15.90 -29.56 14.38
C GLY A 599 14.47 -29.58 13.86
N TYR A 600 13.89 -30.79 13.77
CA TYR A 600 12.50 -30.92 13.35
C TYR A 600 11.55 -30.30 14.38
N LEU A 601 10.66 -29.44 13.91
CA LEU A 601 9.61 -28.81 14.71
C LEU A 601 8.31 -28.91 13.92
N SER A 602 7.22 -29.28 14.59
CA SER A 602 5.89 -29.36 13.99
C SER A 602 4.89 -28.49 14.73
N LEU A 603 3.75 -28.18 14.09
CA LEU A 603 2.64 -27.49 14.75
C LEU A 603 2.16 -28.19 16.03
N ALA A 604 2.17 -29.53 16.05
CA ALA A 604 1.81 -30.31 17.24
C ALA A 604 2.77 -30.13 18.42
N THR A 605 4.01 -29.71 18.17
CA THR A 605 5.08 -29.61 19.18
C THR A 605 5.55 -28.17 19.43
N ILE A 606 5.03 -27.21 18.67
CA ILE A 606 5.43 -25.80 18.75
C ILE A 606 5.18 -25.20 20.14
N GLY A 607 4.09 -25.61 20.81
CA GLY A 607 3.73 -25.04 22.10
C GLY A 607 4.63 -25.48 23.25
N SER A 608 5.08 -26.73 23.25
CA SER A 608 6.04 -27.23 24.23
C SER A 608 7.47 -26.73 23.98
N ALA A 609 7.77 -26.23 22.78
CA ALA A 609 9.09 -25.70 22.44
C ALA A 609 9.37 -24.31 23.03
N GLY A 610 8.35 -23.56 23.46
CA GLY A 610 8.53 -22.24 24.09
C GLY A 610 9.16 -21.18 23.18
N VAL A 611 8.89 -21.27 21.87
CA VAL A 611 9.55 -20.45 20.83
C VAL A 611 8.85 -19.12 20.51
N VAL A 612 7.70 -18.88 21.13
CA VAL A 612 6.88 -17.66 20.97
C VAL A 612 6.66 -17.02 22.34
N PRO A 613 6.89 -15.70 22.52
CA PRO A 613 7.40 -14.76 21.52
C PRO A 613 8.79 -15.10 21.01
N VAL A 614 9.06 -14.82 19.74
CA VAL A 614 10.35 -15.13 19.10
C VAL A 614 11.44 -14.25 19.72
N ALA A 615 12.46 -14.87 20.31
CA ALA A 615 13.52 -14.17 21.02
C ALA A 615 14.20 -13.09 20.15
N THR A 616 14.44 -11.92 20.74
CA THR A 616 15.20 -10.82 20.09
C THR A 616 16.71 -11.07 20.04
N ASN A 617 17.19 -12.18 20.62
CA ASN A 617 18.61 -12.52 20.74
C ASN A 617 19.46 -11.40 21.34
N GLY A 618 18.89 -10.66 22.30
CA GLY A 618 19.56 -9.56 22.99
C GLY A 618 19.55 -8.23 22.24
N ALA A 619 18.95 -8.14 21.05
CA ALA A 619 18.78 -6.87 20.35
C ALA A 619 18.02 -5.87 21.24
N GLN A 620 18.56 -4.65 21.33
CA GLN A 620 17.99 -3.54 22.08
C GLN A 620 17.56 -2.43 21.14
N PRO A 621 16.52 -1.65 21.50
CA PRO A 621 16.21 -0.41 20.81
C PRO A 621 17.42 0.50 20.66
N PHE A 622 17.56 1.09 19.48
CA PHE A 622 18.58 2.08 19.14
C PHE A 622 20.03 1.65 19.40
N ALA A 623 20.31 0.34 19.50
CA ALA A 623 21.66 -0.17 19.63
C ALA A 623 22.50 0.18 18.37
N PRO A 624 23.82 0.46 18.52
CA PRO A 624 24.68 0.75 17.39
C PRO A 624 24.63 -0.36 16.33
N VAL A 625 24.43 0.02 15.08
CA VAL A 625 24.51 -0.92 13.95
C VAL A 625 25.96 -1.10 13.55
N PRO A 626 26.48 -2.35 13.48
CA PRO A 626 27.84 -2.59 13.00
C PRO A 626 28.02 -2.12 11.55
N LEU A 627 29.17 -1.52 11.22
CA LEU A 627 29.51 -1.09 9.85
C LEU A 627 29.47 -2.23 8.81
N THR A 628 29.65 -3.47 9.25
CA THR A 628 29.56 -4.66 8.41
C THR A 628 28.13 -5.03 8.04
N ASN A 629 27.12 -4.49 8.72
CA ASN A 629 25.73 -4.69 8.37
C ASN A 629 25.38 -3.85 7.13
N ARG A 630 25.09 -4.51 6.02
CA ARG A 630 24.69 -3.90 4.73
C ARG A 630 23.20 -4.01 4.45
N SER A 631 22.39 -4.29 5.48
CA SER A 631 20.95 -4.55 5.34
C SER A 631 20.05 -3.43 5.89
N SER A 632 20.63 -2.46 6.59
CA SER A 632 19.88 -1.32 7.14
C SER A 632 19.70 -0.23 6.08
N ASN A 633 18.45 0.17 5.86
CA ASN A 633 18.11 1.33 5.02
C ASN A 633 18.05 2.58 5.89
N LEU A 634 18.56 3.69 5.36
CA LEU A 634 18.45 4.99 5.98
C LEU A 634 17.93 6.00 4.97
N TYR A 635 17.02 6.84 5.41
CA TYR A 635 16.40 7.88 4.61
C TYR A 635 16.63 9.24 5.26
N GLY A 636 16.58 10.29 4.46
CA GLY A 636 16.64 11.65 4.96
C GLY A 636 16.25 12.66 3.88
N TYR A 637 16.12 13.90 4.30
CA TYR A 637 15.66 14.99 3.46
C TYR A 637 16.81 15.96 3.22
N ALA A 638 16.81 16.59 2.04
CA ALA A 638 17.69 17.71 1.77
C ALA A 638 17.49 18.79 2.84
N THR A 639 18.59 19.33 3.38
CA THR A 639 18.51 20.25 4.53
C THR A 639 17.73 21.52 4.19
N ASN A 640 17.86 21.96 2.94
CA ASN A 640 17.20 23.15 2.38
C ASN A 640 16.22 22.75 1.26
N LEU A 641 15.28 21.87 1.59
CA LEU A 641 14.20 21.46 0.71
C LEU A 641 13.37 22.69 0.26
N ARG A 642 13.07 22.79 -1.04
CA ARG A 642 12.33 23.91 -1.63
C ARG A 642 10.95 23.47 -2.08
N THR A 643 9.97 24.36 -2.01
CA THR A 643 8.60 24.08 -2.42
C THR A 643 8.50 24.01 -3.96
N PRO A 644 8.01 22.90 -4.55
CA PRO A 644 7.76 22.79 -5.97
C PRO A 644 6.74 23.81 -6.46
N TYR A 645 6.90 24.30 -7.68
CA TYR A 645 5.95 25.24 -8.27
C TYR A 645 5.72 25.03 -9.77
N ILE A 646 4.57 25.50 -10.23
CA ILE A 646 4.17 25.50 -11.63
C ILE A 646 4.06 26.95 -12.11
N GLN A 647 4.72 27.24 -13.23
CA GLN A 647 4.52 28.43 -14.02
C GLN A 647 3.50 28.13 -15.12
N SER A 648 2.39 28.85 -15.14
CA SER A 648 1.33 28.68 -16.12
C SER A 648 1.27 29.89 -17.06
N PHE A 649 1.16 29.61 -18.34
CA PHE A 649 1.06 30.60 -19.41
C PHE A 649 -0.19 30.30 -20.23
N ASN A 650 -0.96 31.34 -20.56
CA ASN A 650 -2.09 31.19 -21.47
C ASN A 650 -2.17 32.37 -22.44
N VAL A 651 -2.50 32.08 -23.68
CA VAL A 651 -2.77 33.08 -24.72
C VAL A 651 -4.01 32.64 -25.49
N THR A 652 -4.97 33.54 -25.62
CA THR A 652 -6.21 33.32 -26.36
C THR A 652 -6.44 34.48 -27.32
N VAL A 653 -6.75 34.15 -28.57
CA VAL A 653 -7.30 35.08 -29.54
C VAL A 653 -8.68 34.59 -29.93
N GLN A 654 -9.68 35.38 -29.61
CA GLN A 654 -11.07 35.16 -30.00
C GLN A 654 -11.43 36.20 -31.06
N ARG A 655 -11.96 35.74 -32.20
CA ARG A 655 -12.34 36.63 -33.29
C ARG A 655 -13.67 36.25 -33.89
N GLU A 656 -14.54 37.25 -34.03
CA GLU A 656 -15.72 37.17 -34.87
C GLU A 656 -15.31 37.26 -36.35
N ILE A 657 -15.55 36.21 -37.12
CA ILE A 657 -15.25 36.12 -38.55
C ILE A 657 -16.48 36.54 -39.37
N THR A 658 -17.65 36.01 -39.02
CA THR A 658 -18.97 36.39 -39.56
C THR A 658 -19.93 36.66 -38.39
N SER A 659 -21.12 37.20 -38.67
CA SER A 659 -22.16 37.41 -37.64
C SER A 659 -22.67 36.12 -36.99
N SER A 660 -22.25 34.95 -37.50
CA SER A 660 -22.63 33.63 -37.02
C SER A 660 -21.43 32.72 -36.76
N VAL A 661 -20.19 33.18 -36.97
CA VAL A 661 -18.97 32.37 -36.84
C VAL A 661 -17.94 33.12 -36.01
N THR A 662 -17.61 32.53 -34.87
CA THR A 662 -16.50 32.94 -33.99
C THR A 662 -15.42 31.86 -34.02
N VAL A 663 -14.17 32.27 -34.12
CA VAL A 663 -13.00 31.39 -34.05
C VAL A 663 -12.20 31.76 -32.82
N ASP A 664 -11.94 30.75 -31.98
CA ASP A 664 -11.12 30.86 -30.78
C ASP A 664 -9.87 30.01 -30.94
N VAL A 665 -8.70 30.64 -30.84
CA VAL A 665 -7.40 29.97 -30.82
C VAL A 665 -6.80 30.13 -29.43
N ASN A 666 -6.49 29.00 -28.79
CA ASN A 666 -5.96 28.95 -27.43
C ASN A 666 -4.61 28.25 -27.41
N TRP A 667 -3.64 28.84 -26.73
CA TRP A 667 -2.38 28.21 -26.37
C TRP A 667 -2.21 28.23 -24.86
N ILE A 668 -1.84 27.09 -24.29
CA ILE A 668 -1.60 26.90 -22.86
C ILE A 668 -0.26 26.20 -22.69
N GLY A 669 0.58 26.73 -21.81
CA GLY A 669 1.87 26.15 -21.45
C GLY A 669 2.02 26.04 -19.94
N ASN A 670 2.63 24.96 -19.46
CA ASN A 670 2.95 24.76 -18.05
C ASN A 670 4.41 24.31 -17.92
N LYS A 671 5.14 24.88 -16.95
CA LYS A 671 6.50 24.48 -16.59
C LYS A 671 6.57 24.21 -15.09
N GLY A 672 6.88 22.96 -14.72
CA GLY A 672 7.22 22.60 -13.35
C GLY A 672 8.67 22.96 -13.03
N SER A 673 8.97 23.36 -11.80
CA SER A 673 10.33 23.66 -11.34
C SER A 673 10.47 23.30 -9.86
N GLU A 674 11.70 23.00 -9.43
CA GLU A 674 12.02 22.57 -8.05
C GLU A 674 11.20 21.35 -7.60
N LEU A 675 10.90 20.44 -8.52
CA LEU A 675 10.16 19.22 -8.24
C LEU A 675 10.95 18.31 -7.30
N TYR A 676 10.25 17.65 -6.38
CA TYR A 676 10.84 16.65 -5.50
C TYR A 676 11.34 15.44 -6.29
N THR A 677 12.51 14.93 -5.90
CA THR A 677 13.08 13.68 -6.41
C THR A 677 13.80 12.96 -5.27
N ASN A 678 13.88 11.64 -5.37
CA ASN A 678 14.65 10.83 -4.45
C ASN A 678 16.00 10.51 -5.08
N GLN A 679 17.08 10.64 -4.32
CA GLN A 679 18.43 10.31 -4.77
C GLN A 679 18.98 9.14 -3.94
N PRO A 680 19.14 7.92 -4.53
CA PRO A 680 19.86 6.86 -3.86
C PRO A 680 21.33 7.27 -3.72
N LEU A 681 21.83 7.32 -2.48
CA LEU A 681 23.24 7.65 -2.21
C LEU A 681 24.17 6.44 -2.42
N ASN A 682 23.60 5.23 -2.38
CA ASN A 682 24.28 3.96 -2.63
C ASN A 682 24.07 3.47 -4.08
N ASP A 683 23.85 4.37 -5.03
CA ASP A 683 23.60 4.01 -6.42
C ASP A 683 24.81 3.31 -7.05
N ALA A 684 24.54 2.35 -7.93
CA ALA A 684 25.58 1.58 -8.59
C ALA A 684 26.32 2.46 -9.59
N ASN A 685 27.62 2.61 -9.39
CA ASN A 685 28.47 3.39 -10.27
C ASN A 685 29.56 2.51 -10.86
N ILE A 686 29.63 2.43 -12.20
CA ILE A 686 30.64 1.67 -12.93
C ILE A 686 31.68 2.55 -13.63
N PHE A 687 31.47 3.87 -13.68
CA PHE A 687 32.29 4.78 -14.49
C PHE A 687 33.52 5.25 -13.70
N GLU A 688 33.33 5.75 -12.49
CA GLU A 688 34.41 6.37 -11.69
C GLU A 688 35.21 5.35 -10.86
N ASN A 689 34.69 4.13 -10.64
CA ASN A 689 35.40 3.09 -9.88
C ASN A 689 36.32 2.20 -10.73
N GLY A 690 36.50 2.51 -12.02
CA GLY A 690 37.33 1.74 -12.94
C GLY A 690 36.74 0.41 -13.40
N PHE A 691 35.55 0.02 -12.92
CA PHE A 691 34.89 -1.23 -13.30
C PHE A 691 34.57 -1.27 -14.79
N LEU A 692 34.03 -0.19 -15.37
CA LEU A 692 33.74 -0.12 -16.80
C LEU A 692 35.01 -0.31 -17.65
N ASN A 693 36.13 0.26 -17.21
CA ASN A 693 37.41 0.08 -17.88
C ASN A 693 37.88 -1.38 -17.79
N ALA A 694 37.85 -1.97 -16.59
CA ALA A 694 38.18 -3.37 -16.38
C ALA A 694 37.30 -4.33 -17.21
N PHE A 695 35.99 -4.06 -17.26
CA PHE A 695 35.04 -4.77 -18.10
C PHE A 695 35.41 -4.65 -19.58
N ASN A 696 35.71 -3.45 -20.07
CA ASN A 696 36.06 -3.22 -21.47
C ASN A 696 37.39 -3.88 -21.86
N VAL A 697 38.41 -3.85 -20.98
CA VAL A 697 39.68 -4.59 -21.17
C VAL A 697 39.41 -6.09 -21.29
N THR A 698 38.61 -6.63 -20.37
CA THR A 698 38.26 -8.06 -20.35
C THR A 698 37.45 -8.47 -21.57
N ARG A 699 36.46 -7.66 -21.97
CA ARG A 699 35.67 -7.87 -23.18
C ARG A 699 36.51 -7.85 -24.45
N ALA A 700 37.59 -7.06 -24.47
CA ALA A 700 38.55 -7.04 -25.57
C ALA A 700 39.55 -8.21 -25.56
N GLY A 701 39.41 -9.16 -24.62
CA GLY A 701 40.29 -10.32 -24.47
C GLY A 701 41.55 -10.08 -23.64
N GLY A 702 41.66 -8.92 -22.97
CA GLY A 702 42.74 -8.64 -22.02
C GLY A 702 42.42 -9.08 -20.60
N ASN A 703 43.41 -9.10 -19.70
CA ASN A 703 43.19 -9.32 -18.27
C ASN A 703 43.20 -7.99 -17.54
N ALA A 704 42.12 -7.67 -16.83
CA ALA A 704 42.00 -6.45 -16.06
C ALA A 704 42.50 -6.67 -14.62
N PRO A 705 43.53 -5.94 -14.15
CA PRO A 705 44.07 -6.10 -12.79
C PRO A 705 43.02 -5.91 -11.69
N LEU A 706 42.00 -5.09 -11.93
CA LEU A 706 40.90 -4.88 -10.99
C LEU A 706 40.07 -6.15 -10.78
N PHE A 707 39.79 -6.92 -11.84
CA PHE A 707 39.07 -8.20 -11.70
C PHE A 707 39.94 -9.25 -11.04
N ASP A 708 41.24 -9.27 -11.34
CA ASP A 708 42.17 -10.15 -10.62
C ASP A 708 42.17 -9.84 -9.12
N GLN A 709 42.16 -8.56 -8.73
CA GLN A 709 42.06 -8.16 -7.32
C GLN A 709 40.71 -8.52 -6.69
N MET A 710 39.60 -8.26 -7.38
CA MET A 710 38.24 -8.54 -6.87
C MET A 710 37.97 -10.05 -6.72
N LEU A 711 38.51 -10.85 -7.63
CA LEU A 711 38.32 -12.30 -7.68
C LEU A 711 39.44 -13.06 -6.96
N ASN A 712 40.45 -12.36 -6.44
CA ASN A 712 41.55 -12.98 -5.71
C ASN A 712 41.01 -13.69 -4.45
N GLY A 713 41.15 -15.01 -4.40
CA GLY A 713 40.66 -15.83 -3.29
C GLY A 713 39.25 -16.41 -3.47
N ILE A 714 38.60 -16.19 -4.61
CA ILE A 714 37.39 -16.94 -4.99
C ILE A 714 37.84 -18.13 -5.86
N THR A 715 38.12 -19.27 -5.21
CA THR A 715 38.40 -20.56 -5.86
C THR A 715 37.17 -21.44 -5.92
#